data_AF-A0AAV9T8B1-F1
#
_entry.id   AF-A0AAV9T8B1-F1
#
_cell.length_a   1.000
_cell.length_b   1.000
_cell.length_c   1.000
_cell.angle_alpha   90.00
_cell.angle_beta   90.00
_cell.angle_gamma   90.00
#
_symmetry.space_group_name_H-M   'P 1'
#
loop_
_entity.id
_entity.type
_entity.pdbx_description
1 polymer ?
#
loop_
_entity_poly.entity_id
_entity_poly.type
_entity_poly.pdbx_seq_one_letter_code
_entity_poly.pdbx_strand_id
1 'polypeptide(L)'
;MVRTIELYNEEFHIHVDRATGAVLEILDPRAEVPLNWISSPANAPWQPLGSRWGLGFADLGANLLHRLFWNSPRIDTSLGRDITIATYHAGPLELVVRRRLNSRTQSFTETYEFRNQGTIPLNLSATGETSFAIYTPFNDHYTNTSDALRSRTHAHLWVNGGSSAWVKLSQMGGHGRDLGLVLTRGSLSGYSIESRDEVTHSNTRGVFLLHPSIPVLEPGQSSIIEWTLFWHNGWDNFFAQCARRSSQFIHFDIPKHTLVCGESVKVRMTGDAAAINSATTVNGQRVQQDGSSFAFFHHAGDMGQKTLRVITGQGVDQKESIVYLNTVPRYDDLIKRRIEFIVQKQQVRDADNLLHGAYVVYDNQAEAFPFYETQQDRNAGRERVGMGVLIGRWLKKTPESTLRGSFMAYYTFVCTKLQDDSGFVFDAPFGTGTYKNKRLYNWPWVLQLHLVAATIGIPAISGKSPITRFMETLERFYDEGGASLYAIGLPILEGLRVLKAAGDEKSFNRAKSFLWRRQTVSHKPDEIATQPSVFDDPELAVYFQPSENYENRHRFDPDFRWTWAEETPLVKKIDWRVTAWSCIAFFALDLDRSNISQANSDNFLDDLGLDTNDYNLGQTVFRVSFLLAELPSQLISKKIGPLFLLEGILTLVIGIWSVFIMVPSPTQTRAPWRPKGWFTEHEEKIMVNRILRDDPSKSDMHNRQAITFKMLWESLCDYDLWPIYIIGLTFGVPAGPPDQYLTLTLRQLGFDTFDTNLLSIPCQVTTTLNMLLLTWFSERINQRALLGGFVQLWLLPCVIALAVIPSDVNRWASYALVIVLLSYPSPHPMQVGWASRNSNTVRTRTVSAALYNMSVQIQSIISANIYRRDDRPQYRRGNRVLVGIASLNIVVYACAKFYYVWRNKQRDQIWDAMSPEERQRYLDTTTDKGSKRLDFRFVS
;
A
#
# COMPACT_ATOMS: atom_id res chain seq x y z
N MET A 1 10.55 -2.80 38.76
CA MET A 1 11.27 -1.57 39.17
C MET A 1 11.42 -0.69 37.95
N VAL A 2 10.81 0.50 37.97
CA VAL A 2 10.67 1.40 36.82
C VAL A 2 12.06 1.88 36.36
N ARG A 3 12.45 1.57 35.11
CA ARG A 3 13.81 1.77 34.56
C ARG A 3 14.00 3.14 33.86
N THR A 4 12.97 3.96 33.76
CA THR A 4 12.94 5.20 32.96
C THR A 4 12.47 6.41 33.78
N ILE A 5 12.92 7.60 33.39
CA ILE A 5 12.39 8.90 33.82
C ILE A 5 11.46 9.38 32.71
N GLU A 6 10.22 9.74 33.07
CA GLU A 6 9.20 10.20 32.12
C GLU A 6 9.02 11.72 32.21
N LEU A 7 9.11 12.39 31.06
CA LEU A 7 8.65 13.77 30.90
C LEU A 7 7.37 13.75 30.07
N TYR A 8 6.29 14.35 30.57
CA TYR A 8 5.00 14.29 29.89
C TYR A 8 4.21 15.60 29.97
N ASN A 9 3.59 15.98 28.85
CA ASN A 9 2.50 16.95 28.79
C ASN A 9 1.52 16.58 27.65
N GLU A 10 0.53 17.41 27.36
CA GLU A 10 -0.47 17.14 26.31
C GLU A 10 0.09 17.03 24.88
N GLU A 11 1.32 17.49 24.64
CA GLU A 11 1.96 17.48 23.31
C GLU A 11 3.07 16.44 23.21
N PHE A 12 3.79 16.13 24.28
CA PHE A 12 4.96 15.25 24.24
C PHE A 12 4.94 14.23 25.37
N HIS A 13 5.33 13.01 25.04
CA HIS A 13 5.73 11.98 26.01
C HIS A 13 7.16 11.54 25.68
N ILE A 14 8.09 11.82 26.60
CA ILE A 14 9.52 11.56 26.42
C ILE A 14 9.98 10.58 27.49
N HIS A 15 10.63 9.50 27.06
CA HIS A 15 11.24 8.54 27.98
C HIS A 15 12.75 8.73 28.00
N VAL A 16 13.31 8.88 29.20
CA VAL A 16 14.74 9.06 29.43
C VAL A 16 15.27 7.85 30.21
N ASP A 17 16.39 7.30 29.74
CA ASP A 17 17.10 6.23 30.44
C ASP A 17 17.69 6.76 31.75
N ARG A 18 17.34 6.15 32.88
CA ARG A 18 17.82 6.58 34.20
C ARG A 18 19.30 6.28 34.41
N ALA A 19 19.85 5.30 33.70
CA ALA A 19 21.26 4.91 33.84
C ALA A 19 22.18 5.80 33.01
N THR A 20 21.78 6.10 31.78
CA THR A 20 22.64 6.82 30.82
C THR A 20 22.24 8.27 30.61
N GLY A 21 21.02 8.65 31.00
CA GLY A 21 20.44 9.95 30.67
C GLY A 21 20.12 10.13 29.18
N ALA A 22 20.18 9.08 28.34
CA ALA A 22 19.79 9.16 26.94
C ALA A 22 18.26 9.24 26.75
N VAL A 23 17.77 9.87 25.68
CA VAL A 23 16.34 9.74 25.31
C VAL A 23 16.15 8.39 24.61
N LEU A 24 15.14 7.65 25.06
CA LEU A 24 14.75 6.34 24.51
C LEU A 24 13.59 6.47 23.53
N GLU A 25 12.63 7.34 23.86
CA GLU A 25 11.43 7.55 23.04
C GLU A 25 11.02 9.02 23.02
N ILE A 26 10.59 9.47 21.84
CA ILE A 26 9.88 10.73 21.64
C ILE A 26 8.55 10.38 20.98
N LEU A 27 7.44 10.62 21.66
CA LEU A 27 6.10 10.21 21.22
C LEU A 27 5.14 11.41 21.15
N ASP A 28 4.22 11.41 20.18
CA ASP A 28 3.05 12.30 20.14
C ASP A 28 1.88 11.60 20.88
N PRO A 29 1.45 12.08 22.06
CA PRO A 29 0.33 11.51 22.79
C PRO A 29 -1.00 11.55 22.02
N ARG A 30 -1.09 12.36 20.95
CA ARG A 30 -2.29 12.54 20.13
C ARG A 30 -2.27 11.73 18.85
N ALA A 31 -1.17 11.02 18.55
CA ALA A 31 -1.11 10.20 17.35
C ALA A 31 -2.00 8.96 17.49
N GLU A 32 -2.81 8.70 16.45
CA GLU A 32 -3.62 7.47 16.37
C GLU A 32 -2.75 6.20 16.28
N VAL A 33 -1.57 6.31 15.67
CA VAL A 33 -0.57 5.25 15.60
C VAL A 33 0.69 5.71 16.34
N PRO A 34 1.09 5.04 17.45
CA PRO A 34 2.30 5.38 18.16
C PRO A 34 3.54 5.21 17.28
N LEU A 35 4.27 6.31 17.08
CA LEU A 35 5.55 6.35 16.38
C LEU A 35 6.61 6.87 17.34
N ASN A 36 7.66 6.08 17.55
CA ASN A 36 8.89 6.58 18.15
C ASN A 36 9.70 7.31 17.07
N TRP A 37 9.91 8.61 17.24
CA TRP A 37 10.59 9.46 16.26
C TRP A 37 12.11 9.28 16.23
N ILE A 38 12.64 8.54 17.19
CA ILE A 38 14.06 8.18 17.26
C ILE A 38 14.23 6.67 17.22
N SER A 39 15.41 6.23 16.76
CA SER A 39 15.79 4.84 16.78
C SER A 39 16.15 4.42 18.20
N SER A 40 15.70 3.23 18.57
CA SER A 40 16.08 2.53 19.78
C SER A 40 16.27 1.04 19.46
N PRO A 41 16.92 0.25 20.35
CA PRO A 41 17.02 -1.20 20.15
C PRO A 41 15.67 -1.91 19.94
N ALA A 42 14.54 -1.30 20.32
CA ALA A 42 13.21 -1.85 20.10
C ALA A 42 12.76 -1.78 18.62
N ASN A 43 13.17 -0.74 17.88
CA ASN A 43 12.77 -0.53 16.47
C ASN A 43 13.94 -0.62 15.47
N ALA A 44 15.18 -0.58 15.97
CA ALA A 44 16.44 -0.76 15.27
C ALA A 44 17.38 -1.63 16.14
N PRO A 45 17.19 -2.96 16.17
CA PRO A 45 17.94 -3.86 17.08
C PRO A 45 19.46 -3.85 16.90
N TRP A 46 19.93 -3.45 15.71
CA TRP A 46 21.34 -3.31 15.38
C TRP A 46 21.97 -2.00 15.90
N GLN A 47 21.18 -1.05 16.42
CA GLN A 47 21.69 0.22 16.94
C GLN A 47 22.52 -0.01 18.22
N PRO A 48 23.78 0.47 18.25
CA PRO A 48 24.60 0.42 19.47
C PRO A 48 23.97 1.21 20.63
N LEU A 49 24.06 0.67 21.85
CA LEU A 49 23.52 1.35 23.04
C LEU A 49 24.20 2.70 23.32
N GLY A 50 25.48 2.83 22.96
CA GLY A 50 26.24 4.07 23.10
C GLY A 50 25.86 5.18 22.12
N SER A 51 25.04 4.88 21.10
CA SER A 51 24.62 5.82 20.07
C SER A 51 23.15 6.26 20.23
N ARG A 52 22.64 6.22 21.46
CA ARG A 52 21.29 6.70 21.81
C ARG A 52 21.24 8.22 21.87
N TRP A 53 20.04 8.78 21.71
CA TRP A 53 19.83 10.22 21.60
C TRP A 53 20.40 11.01 22.78
N GLY A 54 21.16 12.05 22.46
CA GLY A 54 21.75 13.00 23.42
C GLY A 54 23.06 12.51 24.07
N LEU A 55 23.46 11.26 23.84
CA LEU A 55 24.82 10.81 24.11
C LEU A 55 25.79 11.36 23.06
N GLY A 56 27.08 11.15 23.23
CA GLY A 56 28.07 11.60 22.26
C GLY A 56 29.49 11.47 22.75
N PHE A 57 30.41 12.13 22.05
CA PHE A 57 31.84 12.09 22.38
C PHE A 57 32.57 13.39 22.04
N ALA A 58 33.74 13.54 22.66
CA ALA A 58 34.73 14.55 22.33
C ALA A 58 36.13 13.90 22.25
N ASP A 59 36.89 14.26 21.22
CA ASP A 59 38.32 13.99 21.12
C ASP A 59 39.08 15.20 21.69
N LEU A 60 39.85 14.96 22.75
CA LEU A 60 40.58 16.00 23.50
C LEU A 60 42.08 16.00 23.18
N GLY A 61 42.51 15.35 22.10
CA GLY A 61 43.86 15.45 21.54
C GLY A 61 44.84 14.33 21.92
N ALA A 62 46.01 14.33 21.28
CA ALA A 62 46.97 13.21 21.22
C ALA A 62 47.56 12.72 22.57
N ASN A 63 47.50 13.54 23.64
CA ASN A 63 47.95 13.13 24.97
C ASN A 63 46.94 12.19 25.66
N LEU A 64 45.72 12.07 25.13
CA LEU A 64 44.68 11.16 25.55
C LEU A 64 44.42 10.21 24.37
N LEU A 65 44.90 8.97 24.45
CA LEU A 65 44.88 7.99 23.35
C LEU A 65 43.47 7.61 22.82
N HIS A 66 42.37 8.21 23.33
CA HIS A 66 41.00 7.77 23.09
C HIS A 66 39.97 8.91 23.03
N ARG A 67 38.91 8.73 22.22
CA ARG A 67 37.66 9.52 22.28
C ARG A 67 37.00 9.31 23.64
N LEU A 68 36.57 10.39 24.28
CA LEU A 68 35.84 10.33 25.54
C LEU A 68 34.34 10.43 25.27
N PHE A 69 33.60 9.41 25.72
CA PHE A 69 32.14 9.33 25.56
C PHE A 69 31.44 9.75 26.85
N TRP A 70 30.36 10.51 26.75
CA TRP A 70 29.49 10.76 27.90
C TRP A 70 28.30 9.80 27.89
N ASN A 71 28.21 8.95 28.91
CA ASN A 71 27.16 7.94 29.03
C ASN A 71 26.77 7.61 30.49
N SER A 72 27.40 8.24 31.47
CA SER A 72 27.20 7.98 32.90
C SER A 72 27.00 9.29 33.66
N PRO A 73 25.78 9.84 33.70
CA PRO A 73 25.50 11.12 34.34
C PRO A 73 25.12 11.00 35.82
N ARG A 74 25.29 12.11 36.54
CA ARG A 74 24.46 12.41 37.71
C ARG A 74 23.17 13.08 37.23
N ILE A 75 22.03 12.46 37.51
CA ILE A 75 20.72 13.01 37.13
C ILE A 75 20.02 13.60 38.35
N ASP A 76 19.60 14.85 38.24
CA ASP A 76 18.72 15.49 39.22
C ASP A 76 17.26 15.24 38.85
N THR A 77 16.59 14.37 39.61
CA THR A 77 15.17 14.04 39.47
C THR A 77 14.28 14.74 40.49
N SER A 78 14.81 15.71 41.25
CA SER A 78 14.01 16.48 42.23
C SER A 78 13.17 17.58 41.58
N LEU A 79 13.41 17.85 40.30
CA LEU A 79 12.85 18.96 39.54
C LEU A 79 11.61 18.51 38.76
N GLY A 80 10.42 18.55 39.36
CA GLY A 80 9.14 18.42 38.63
C GLY A 80 8.98 17.16 37.73
N ARG A 81 8.00 17.19 36.82
CA ARG A 81 7.78 16.13 35.79
C ARG A 81 7.99 16.65 34.36
N ASP A 82 8.35 17.93 34.23
CA ASP A 82 8.51 18.66 32.97
C ASP A 82 9.97 19.04 32.71
N ILE A 83 10.89 18.70 33.61
CA ILE A 83 12.32 19.01 33.46
C ILE A 83 13.19 17.86 33.98
N THR A 84 14.34 17.67 33.36
CA THR A 84 15.41 16.82 33.88
C THR A 84 16.75 17.47 33.60
N ILE A 85 17.70 17.30 34.53
CA ILE A 85 19.08 17.79 34.38
C ILE A 85 20.02 16.61 34.57
N ALA A 86 20.86 16.35 33.58
CA ALA A 86 21.89 15.32 33.62
C ALA A 86 23.27 15.97 33.46
N THR A 87 24.16 15.74 34.42
CA THR A 87 25.55 16.23 34.38
C THR A 87 26.49 15.07 34.11
N TYR A 88 27.31 15.19 33.08
CA TYR A 88 28.30 14.22 32.65
C TYR A 88 29.71 14.80 32.78
N HIS A 89 30.68 13.93 33.00
CA HIS A 89 32.11 14.29 32.97
C HIS A 89 32.84 13.40 31.96
N ALA A 90 33.53 14.04 31.02
CA ALA A 90 34.37 13.40 30.00
C ALA A 90 35.78 14.01 30.10
N GLY A 91 36.58 13.54 31.06
CA GLY A 91 37.87 14.14 31.38
C GLY A 91 37.68 15.57 31.92
N PRO A 92 38.40 16.59 31.41
CA PRO A 92 38.25 17.99 31.82
C PRO A 92 36.97 18.67 31.30
N LEU A 93 36.22 18.02 30.41
CA LEU A 93 34.97 18.54 29.87
C LEU A 93 33.79 18.10 30.76
N GLU A 94 33.10 19.07 31.35
CA GLU A 94 31.79 18.86 31.98
C GLU A 94 30.68 19.19 30.99
N LEU A 95 29.69 18.32 30.89
CA LEU A 95 28.50 18.53 30.06
C LEU A 95 27.26 18.53 30.94
N VAL A 96 26.50 19.62 30.93
CA VAL A 96 25.19 19.73 31.59
C VAL A 96 24.10 19.72 30.53
N VAL A 97 23.31 18.65 30.49
CA VAL A 97 22.16 18.50 29.59
C VAL A 97 20.88 18.79 30.37
N ARG A 98 20.17 19.86 29.98
CA ARG A 98 18.86 20.21 30.54
C ARG A 98 17.80 19.92 29.49
N ARG A 99 16.77 19.16 29.85
CA ARG A 99 15.62 18.90 28.97
C ARG A 99 14.36 19.40 29.61
N ARG A 100 13.55 20.13 28.88
CA ARG A 100 12.35 20.80 29.42
C ARG A 100 11.17 20.70 28.46
N LEU A 101 10.02 20.33 28.98
CA LEU A 101 8.73 20.50 28.33
C LEU A 101 8.14 21.87 28.65
N ASN A 102 7.62 22.55 27.64
CA ASN A 102 6.93 23.82 27.80
C ASN A 102 5.54 23.75 27.20
N SER A 103 4.52 23.68 28.06
CA SER A 103 3.12 23.59 27.64
C SER A 103 2.60 24.87 26.96
N ARG A 104 3.18 26.04 27.26
CA ARG A 104 2.75 27.31 26.63
C ARG A 104 3.24 27.42 25.18
N THR A 105 4.47 27.00 24.92
CA THR A 105 5.06 27.00 23.58
C THR A 105 4.86 25.67 22.84
N GLN A 106 4.23 24.69 23.49
CA GLN A 106 3.98 23.35 22.96
C GLN A 106 5.25 22.72 22.40
N SER A 107 6.32 22.71 23.20
CA SER A 107 7.64 22.33 22.73
C SER A 107 8.45 21.53 23.75
N PHE A 108 9.41 20.78 23.23
CA PHE A 108 10.43 20.06 23.99
C PHE A 108 11.80 20.68 23.68
N THR A 109 12.49 21.21 24.69
CA THR A 109 13.75 21.95 24.52
C THR A 109 14.88 21.20 25.21
N GLU A 110 16.01 21.05 24.52
CA GLU A 110 17.24 20.51 25.09
C GLU A 110 18.37 21.53 25.00
N THR A 111 19.03 21.75 26.13
CA THR A 111 20.17 22.64 26.27
C THR A 111 21.39 21.83 26.69
N TYR A 112 22.46 21.87 25.90
CA TYR A 112 23.75 21.24 26.15
C TYR A 112 24.75 22.35 26.50
N GLU A 113 25.16 22.42 27.77
CA GLU A 113 26.19 23.35 28.25
C GLU A 113 27.50 22.60 28.43
N PHE A 114 28.51 22.97 27.64
CA PHE A 114 29.85 22.40 27.65
C PHE A 114 30.77 23.33 28.44
N ARG A 115 31.41 22.84 29.50
CA ARG A 115 32.26 23.63 30.40
C ARG A 115 33.63 23.00 30.55
N ASN A 116 34.67 23.82 30.45
CA ASN A 116 36.04 23.40 30.75
C ASN A 116 36.30 23.49 32.25
N GLN A 117 36.39 22.33 32.92
CA GLN A 117 36.75 22.19 34.33
C GLN A 117 38.25 21.91 34.53
N GLY A 118 39.02 21.84 33.43
CA GLY A 118 40.46 21.65 33.46
C GLY A 118 41.23 22.95 33.71
N THR A 119 42.56 22.84 33.70
CA THR A 119 43.48 23.95 33.93
C THR A 119 44.13 24.49 32.66
N ILE A 120 43.81 23.92 31.50
CA ILE A 120 44.32 24.33 30.18
C ILE A 120 43.16 24.60 29.21
N PRO A 121 43.36 25.42 28.15
CA PRO A 121 42.32 25.65 27.15
C PRO A 121 41.93 24.36 26.42
N LEU A 122 40.63 24.16 26.18
CA LEU A 122 40.11 23.01 25.43
C LEU A 122 39.65 23.43 24.04
N ASN A 123 40.31 22.88 23.01
CA ASN A 123 39.88 23.03 21.63
C ASN A 123 39.20 21.74 21.16
N LEU A 124 37.86 21.71 21.20
CA LEU A 124 37.04 20.55 20.83
C LEU A 124 37.00 20.28 19.32
N SER A 125 37.61 21.13 18.48
CA SER A 125 37.71 20.93 17.03
C SER A 125 39.15 20.69 16.56
N ALA A 126 40.09 20.50 17.50
CA ALA A 126 41.52 20.41 17.19
C ALA A 126 41.89 19.27 16.22
N THR A 127 41.17 18.15 16.26
CA THR A 127 41.40 16.99 15.37
C THR A 127 40.43 16.94 14.18
N GLY A 128 39.70 18.03 13.93
CA GLY A 128 38.77 18.20 12.80
C GLY A 128 37.30 18.32 13.23
N GLU A 129 36.40 18.59 12.30
CA GLU A 129 34.98 18.87 12.60
C GLU A 129 34.20 17.65 13.13
N THR A 130 34.70 16.43 12.91
CA THR A 130 34.09 15.17 13.38
C THR A 130 34.64 14.68 14.72
N SER A 131 35.50 15.47 15.35
CA SER A 131 36.13 15.17 16.64
C SER A 131 35.17 15.29 17.83
N PHE A 132 34.04 15.95 17.63
CA PHE A 132 33.05 16.22 18.66
C PHE A 132 31.62 16.10 18.08
N ALA A 133 30.76 15.33 18.74
CA ALA A 133 29.44 15.00 18.20
C ALA A 133 28.41 14.64 19.25
N ILE A 134 27.14 14.95 18.96
CA ILE A 134 25.96 14.51 19.72
C ILE A 134 25.16 13.53 18.84
N TYR A 135 24.86 12.34 19.35
CA TYR A 135 24.03 11.36 18.66
C TYR A 135 22.57 11.82 18.61
N THR A 136 21.99 11.79 17.42
CA THR A 136 20.57 12.08 17.15
C THR A 136 20.00 11.00 16.23
N PRO A 137 19.85 9.75 16.70
CA PRO A 137 19.44 8.62 15.87
C PRO A 137 17.99 8.78 15.41
N PHE A 138 17.76 9.51 14.32
CA PHE A 138 16.43 9.65 13.73
C PHE A 138 15.98 8.30 13.15
N ASN A 139 14.68 8.00 13.30
CA ASN A 139 14.09 6.73 12.86
C ASN A 139 13.89 6.67 11.32
N ASP A 140 15.00 6.79 10.56
CA ASP A 140 15.08 6.79 9.08
C ASP A 140 15.66 5.46 8.58
N HIS A 141 14.79 4.45 8.56
CA HIS A 141 15.09 3.07 8.17
C HIS A 141 14.06 2.53 7.17
N TYR A 142 14.50 1.64 6.28
CA TYR A 142 13.72 1.04 5.18
C TYR A 142 13.66 -0.49 5.36
N THR A 143 12.88 -0.91 6.36
CA THR A 143 12.71 -2.31 6.74
C THR A 143 11.83 -3.08 5.74
N ASN A 144 10.53 -2.77 5.70
CA ASN A 144 9.56 -3.26 4.74
C ASN A 144 8.49 -2.17 4.51
N THR A 145 7.68 -2.30 3.46
CA THR A 145 6.71 -1.25 3.08
C THR A 145 5.70 -0.93 4.20
N SER A 146 5.16 -1.93 4.88
CA SER A 146 4.14 -1.72 5.91
C SER A 146 4.68 -1.00 7.14
N ASP A 147 5.86 -1.41 7.61
CA ASP A 147 6.54 -0.78 8.74
C ASP A 147 7.08 0.62 8.38
N ALA A 148 7.69 0.77 7.20
CA ALA A 148 8.19 2.08 6.75
C ALA A 148 7.06 3.12 6.68
N LEU A 149 5.94 2.78 6.02
CA LEU A 149 4.81 3.70 5.87
C LEU A 149 4.04 3.97 7.16
N ARG A 150 4.17 3.15 8.22
CA ARG A 150 3.44 3.37 9.48
C ARG A 150 4.32 3.94 10.57
N SER A 151 5.57 3.50 10.63
CA SER A 151 6.38 3.58 11.85
C SER A 151 7.82 4.05 11.58
N ARG A 152 8.10 4.67 10.43
CA ARG A 152 9.41 5.27 10.10
C ARG A 152 9.27 6.70 9.57
N THR A 153 10.39 7.40 9.50
CA THR A 153 10.43 8.83 9.15
C THR A 153 11.50 9.14 8.11
N HIS A 154 11.24 10.13 7.24
CA HIS A 154 12.26 10.77 6.44
C HIS A 154 12.90 11.91 7.23
N ALA A 155 14.21 11.84 7.46
CA ALA A 155 14.95 12.92 8.10
C ALA A 155 15.50 13.92 7.08
N HIS A 156 15.03 15.16 7.09
CA HIS A 156 15.56 16.26 6.28
C HIS A 156 16.42 17.17 7.16
N LEU A 157 17.71 17.28 6.86
CA LEU A 157 18.67 17.99 7.71
C LEU A 157 19.25 19.19 6.97
N TRP A 158 19.26 20.35 7.63
CA TRP A 158 20.06 21.52 7.27
C TRP A 158 20.89 21.92 8.48
N VAL A 159 21.87 21.08 8.81
CA VAL A 159 22.66 21.19 10.05
C VAL A 159 24.07 21.73 9.82
N ASN A 160 24.47 21.90 8.57
CA ASN A 160 25.59 22.74 8.16
C ASN A 160 25.18 24.20 7.92
N GLY A 161 23.96 24.57 8.35
CA GLY A 161 23.41 25.93 8.22
C GLY A 161 23.90 26.93 9.27
N GLY A 162 24.84 26.54 10.13
CA GLY A 162 25.35 27.39 11.21
C GLY A 162 24.28 27.66 12.28
N SER A 163 24.12 28.93 12.65
CA SER A 163 23.14 29.36 13.66
C SER A 163 21.68 29.17 13.23
N SER A 164 21.39 29.05 11.94
CA SER A 164 20.04 28.76 11.43
C SER A 164 19.81 27.27 11.14
N ALA A 165 20.53 26.36 11.80
CA ALA A 165 20.38 24.92 11.59
C ALA A 165 19.02 24.37 12.04
N TRP A 166 18.54 23.33 11.34
CA TRP A 166 17.28 22.66 11.63
C TRP A 166 17.24 21.22 11.10
N VAL A 167 16.30 20.44 11.64
CA VAL A 167 15.92 19.11 11.14
C VAL A 167 14.40 19.01 11.05
N LYS A 168 13.88 18.49 9.94
CA LYS A 168 12.47 18.15 9.76
C LYS A 168 12.33 16.65 9.59
N LEU A 169 11.48 16.01 10.39
CA LEU A 169 11.15 14.60 10.26
C LEU A 169 9.75 14.48 9.67
N SER A 170 9.62 13.74 8.57
CA SER A 170 8.32 13.47 7.93
C SER A 170 7.94 12.01 8.11
N GLN A 171 6.75 11.69 8.61
CA GLN A 171 6.30 10.30 8.69
C GLN A 171 6.13 9.73 7.26
N MET A 172 6.72 8.57 6.93
CA MET A 172 6.87 8.14 5.52
C MET A 172 5.54 7.80 4.82
N GLY A 173 4.48 7.46 5.56
CA GLY A 173 3.14 7.23 5.01
C GLY A 173 2.24 8.47 4.95
N GLY A 174 2.70 9.62 5.46
CA GLY A 174 1.90 10.84 5.54
C GLY A 174 0.75 10.80 6.56
N HIS A 175 0.88 10.00 7.62
CA HIS A 175 -0.11 9.90 8.70
C HIS A 175 0.28 10.79 9.89
N GLY A 176 -0.66 11.60 10.39
CA GLY A 176 -0.48 12.42 11.59
C GLY A 176 0.31 13.72 11.37
N ARG A 177 0.83 14.27 12.48
CA ARG A 177 1.69 15.46 12.48
C ARG A 177 3.15 15.03 12.37
N ASP A 178 3.97 15.90 11.80
CA ASP A 178 5.42 15.73 11.65
C ASP A 178 6.18 16.34 12.84
N LEU A 179 7.42 15.89 13.07
CA LEU A 179 8.31 16.42 14.12
C LEU A 179 9.40 17.31 13.53
N GLY A 180 9.51 18.52 14.06
CA GLY A 180 10.56 19.47 13.70
C GLY A 180 11.53 19.71 14.85
N LEU A 181 12.77 20.06 14.53
CA LEU A 181 13.83 20.51 15.43
C LEU A 181 14.44 21.78 14.84
N VAL A 182 14.50 22.86 15.62
CA VAL A 182 15.19 24.11 15.24
C VAL A 182 16.24 24.46 16.28
N LEU A 183 17.43 24.87 15.83
CA LEU A 183 18.47 25.37 16.72
C LEU A 183 18.06 26.76 17.26
N THR A 184 18.03 26.91 18.57
CA THR A 184 17.64 28.15 19.26
C THR A 184 18.84 28.89 19.85
N ARG A 185 19.95 28.20 20.14
CA ARG A 185 21.20 28.81 20.58
C ARG A 185 22.42 28.06 20.06
N GLY A 186 23.46 28.80 19.70
CA GLY A 186 24.74 28.26 19.23
C GLY A 186 24.75 28.03 17.72
N SER A 187 25.61 27.13 17.26
CA SER A 187 25.81 26.85 15.84
C SER A 187 26.20 25.38 15.62
N LEU A 188 25.83 24.81 14.47
CA LEU A 188 26.21 23.47 14.03
C LEU A 188 27.05 23.56 12.75
N SER A 189 28.11 22.75 12.65
CA SER A 189 28.99 22.68 11.46
C SER A 189 28.52 21.66 10.43
N GLY A 190 27.83 20.61 10.86
CA GLY A 190 27.34 19.56 9.97
C GLY A 190 26.84 18.32 10.71
N TYR A 191 26.80 17.20 9.99
CA TYR A 191 26.48 15.89 10.53
C TYR A 191 27.33 14.79 9.92
N SER A 192 27.41 13.66 10.61
CA SER A 192 27.95 12.40 10.10
C SER A 192 26.97 11.25 10.33
N ILE A 193 27.31 10.11 9.75
CA ILE A 193 26.51 8.88 9.80
C ILE A 193 27.42 7.73 10.25
N GLU A 194 26.95 6.94 11.20
CA GLU A 194 27.57 5.69 11.62
C GLU A 194 26.62 4.50 11.40
N SER A 195 27.10 3.28 11.67
CA SER A 195 26.32 2.03 11.58
C SER A 195 25.74 1.77 10.17
N ARG A 196 26.59 1.97 9.15
CA ARG A 196 26.35 1.56 7.76
C ARG A 196 27.39 0.53 7.39
N ASP A 197 26.97 -0.71 7.26
CA ASP A 197 27.83 -1.88 7.13
C ASP A 197 27.18 -2.97 6.27
N GLU A 198 27.83 -4.13 6.19
CA GLU A 198 27.36 -5.30 5.45
C GLU A 198 26.12 -5.96 6.07
N VAL A 199 25.75 -5.64 7.32
CA VAL A 199 24.54 -6.19 7.95
C VAL A 199 23.33 -5.32 7.62
N THR A 200 23.53 -4.00 7.63
CA THR A 200 22.47 -2.99 7.47
C THR A 200 22.24 -2.57 6.01
N HIS A 201 23.25 -2.68 5.16
CA HIS A 201 23.22 -2.37 3.73
C HIS A 201 22.54 -1.02 3.42
N SER A 202 21.67 -0.98 2.42
CA SER A 202 20.91 0.20 1.98
C SER A 202 19.57 0.34 2.71
N ASN A 203 19.23 -0.57 3.63
CA ASN A 203 17.95 -0.60 4.34
C ASN A 203 17.90 0.36 5.53
N THR A 204 18.94 1.18 5.71
CA THR A 204 18.94 2.25 6.71
C THR A 204 19.80 3.40 6.25
N ARG A 205 19.45 4.60 6.73
CA ARG A 205 20.33 5.75 6.64
C ARG A 205 21.45 5.77 7.68
N GLY A 206 21.43 4.88 8.66
CA GLY A 206 22.41 4.76 9.75
C GLY A 206 22.01 5.58 10.98
N VAL A 207 22.95 5.75 11.91
CA VAL A 207 22.79 6.60 13.09
C VAL A 207 23.37 7.98 12.77
N PHE A 208 22.57 9.03 12.96
CA PHE A 208 23.01 10.41 12.73
C PHE A 208 23.74 10.99 13.95
N LEU A 209 24.75 11.80 13.67
CA LEU A 209 25.54 12.54 14.64
C LEU A 209 25.56 14.01 14.22
N LEU A 210 25.15 14.92 15.08
CA LEU A 210 25.25 16.36 14.84
C LEU A 210 26.57 16.89 15.42
N HIS A 211 27.24 17.77 14.68
CA HIS A 211 28.53 18.37 15.07
C HIS A 211 28.33 19.82 15.51
N PRO A 212 28.41 20.13 16.81
CA PRO A 212 28.30 21.50 17.27
C PRO A 212 29.58 22.30 17.10
N SER A 213 29.44 23.57 16.73
CA SER A 213 30.55 24.51 16.58
C SER A 213 30.80 25.21 17.91
N ILE A 214 31.75 24.70 18.69
CA ILE A 214 32.13 25.24 20.00
C ILE A 214 33.46 26.01 19.87
N PRO A 215 33.54 27.28 20.34
CA PRO A 215 34.82 27.99 20.39
C PRO A 215 35.78 27.33 21.37
N VAL A 216 37.07 27.69 21.30
CA VAL A 216 38.04 27.25 22.32
C VAL A 216 37.56 27.68 23.71
N LEU A 217 37.48 26.73 24.63
CA LEU A 217 37.01 26.98 25.99
C LEU A 217 38.21 27.20 26.91
N GLU A 218 38.40 28.41 27.39
CA GLU A 218 39.39 28.68 28.45
C GLU A 218 38.96 28.01 29.77
N PRO A 219 39.90 27.77 30.73
CA PRO A 219 39.56 27.24 32.05
C PRO A 219 38.38 27.98 32.71
N GLY A 220 37.34 27.24 33.10
CA GLY A 220 36.11 27.78 33.69
C GLY A 220 35.09 28.36 32.70
N GLN A 221 35.42 28.50 31.42
CA GLN A 221 34.47 28.96 30.40
C GLN A 221 33.50 27.85 29.98
N SER A 222 32.34 28.28 29.49
CA SER A 222 31.30 27.41 28.96
C SER A 222 30.72 27.92 27.65
N SER A 223 30.29 27.00 26.79
CA SER A 223 29.49 27.29 25.60
C SER A 223 28.21 26.46 25.60
N ILE A 224 27.17 26.97 24.93
CA ILE A 224 25.84 26.38 24.95
C ILE A 224 25.36 26.11 23.53
N ILE A 225 24.82 24.91 23.35
CA ILE A 225 24.01 24.51 22.20
C ILE A 225 22.60 24.24 22.69
N GLU A 226 21.60 24.81 22.03
CA GLU A 226 20.21 24.59 22.39
C GLU A 226 19.37 24.38 21.14
N TRP A 227 18.50 23.38 21.18
CA TRP A 227 17.49 23.17 20.15
C TRP A 227 16.12 22.91 20.76
N THR A 228 15.10 23.19 19.96
CA THR A 228 13.70 23.00 20.34
C THR A 228 13.00 22.11 19.32
N LEU A 229 12.36 21.06 19.83
CA LEU A 229 11.48 20.16 19.10
C LEU A 229 10.02 20.59 19.20
N PHE A 230 9.27 20.42 18.11
CA PHE A 230 7.87 20.84 17.99
C PHE A 230 7.12 20.06 16.89
N TRP A 231 5.81 19.92 17.05
CA TRP A 231 4.94 19.32 16.03
C TRP A 231 4.59 20.33 14.93
N HIS A 232 4.50 19.87 13.68
CA HIS A 232 4.10 20.69 12.53
C HIS A 232 3.37 19.89 11.45
N ASN A 233 2.78 20.60 10.48
CA ASN A 233 2.02 20.01 9.37
C ASN A 233 2.60 20.46 8.02
N GLY A 234 3.58 19.73 7.50
CA GLY A 234 4.25 20.06 6.23
C GLY A 234 5.27 21.20 6.33
N TRP A 235 5.80 21.62 5.17
CA TRP A 235 6.96 22.52 5.06
C TRP A 235 6.69 23.97 5.47
N ASP A 236 5.58 24.56 5.03
CA ASP A 236 5.27 25.97 5.33
C ASP A 236 5.06 26.17 6.83
N ASN A 237 4.30 25.25 7.46
CA ASN A 237 4.11 25.27 8.90
C ASN A 237 5.41 25.01 9.66
N PHE A 238 6.27 24.10 9.18
CA PHE A 238 7.58 23.85 9.77
C PHE A 238 8.44 25.13 9.85
N PHE A 239 8.62 25.84 8.74
CA PHE A 239 9.45 27.05 8.73
C PHE A 239 8.83 28.20 9.52
N ALA A 240 7.50 28.35 9.51
CA ALA A 240 6.81 29.31 10.38
C ALA A 240 7.05 29.00 11.87
N GLN A 241 7.00 27.73 12.26
CA GLN A 241 7.23 27.29 13.63
C GLN A 241 8.70 27.44 14.04
N CYS A 242 9.65 27.26 13.11
CA CYS A 242 11.07 27.56 13.31
C CYS A 242 11.29 29.05 13.63
N ALA A 243 10.76 29.94 12.77
CA ALA A 243 10.89 31.40 12.95
C ALA A 243 10.23 31.88 14.25
N ARG A 244 9.12 31.26 14.67
CA ARG A 244 8.46 31.58 15.95
C ARG A 244 9.27 31.17 17.18
N ARG A 245 10.09 30.13 17.09
CA ARG A 245 10.79 29.52 18.24
C ARG A 245 12.25 29.92 18.37
N SER A 246 12.88 30.33 17.28
CA SER A 246 14.30 30.66 17.25
C SER A 246 14.53 32.07 16.75
N SER A 247 15.08 32.92 17.61
CA SER A 247 15.54 34.27 17.27
C SER A 247 16.88 34.29 16.51
N GLN A 248 17.41 33.12 16.13
CA GLN A 248 18.58 32.98 15.25
C GLN A 248 18.25 32.26 13.93
N PHE A 249 17.03 31.78 13.78
CA PHE A 249 16.60 31.07 12.58
C PHE A 249 16.26 32.04 11.45
N ILE A 250 16.91 31.85 10.31
CA ILE A 250 16.63 32.51 9.06
C ILE A 250 16.21 31.43 8.06
N HIS A 251 15.02 31.58 7.49
CA HIS A 251 14.58 30.78 6.37
C HIS A 251 15.15 31.37 5.07
N PHE A 252 15.84 30.54 4.29
CA PHE A 252 16.41 30.89 2.99
C PHE A 252 15.53 30.34 1.87
N ASP A 253 14.73 31.22 1.27
CA ASP A 253 13.94 30.91 0.08
C ASP A 253 14.79 31.19 -1.17
N ILE A 254 15.31 30.11 -1.75
CA ILE A 254 16.25 30.14 -2.88
C ILE A 254 15.70 29.27 -4.01
N PRO A 255 15.33 29.85 -5.17
CA PRO A 255 14.70 29.09 -6.25
C PRO A 255 15.66 28.11 -6.93
N LYS A 256 16.97 28.37 -6.90
CA LYS A 256 18.02 27.55 -7.51
C LYS A 256 19.30 27.57 -6.70
N HIS A 257 19.81 26.40 -6.35
CA HIS A 257 21.10 26.24 -5.66
C HIS A 257 22.26 25.97 -6.62
N THR A 258 22.00 25.66 -7.89
CA THR A 258 23.01 25.54 -8.94
C THR A 258 22.69 26.53 -10.07
N LEU A 259 23.66 27.36 -10.42
CA LEU A 259 23.56 28.46 -11.37
C LEU A 259 24.52 28.24 -12.54
N VAL A 260 24.13 28.69 -13.72
CA VAL A 260 25.05 28.78 -14.86
C VAL A 260 25.87 30.07 -14.73
N CYS A 261 27.15 30.04 -15.11
CA CYS A 261 28.01 31.22 -15.17
C CYS A 261 27.31 32.41 -15.86
N GLY A 262 27.27 33.56 -15.18
CA GLY A 262 26.56 34.77 -15.62
C GLY A 262 25.09 34.87 -15.19
N GLU A 263 24.47 33.80 -14.68
CA GLU A 263 23.15 33.88 -14.06
C GLU A 263 23.19 34.61 -12.72
N SER A 264 22.02 34.99 -12.22
CA SER A 264 21.88 35.61 -10.90
C SER A 264 20.69 35.00 -10.18
N VAL A 265 20.78 34.93 -8.85
CA VAL A 265 19.69 34.42 -8.01
C VAL A 265 19.41 35.40 -6.89
N LYS A 266 18.12 35.63 -6.63
CA LYS A 266 17.65 36.35 -5.47
C LYS A 266 17.52 35.34 -4.32
N VAL A 267 18.33 35.51 -3.29
CA VAL A 267 18.22 34.81 -2.02
C VAL A 267 17.28 35.62 -1.14
N ARG A 268 16.05 35.14 -0.95
CA ARG A 268 15.10 35.77 -0.02
C ARG A 268 15.30 35.16 1.36
N MET A 269 15.30 36.03 2.37
CA MET A 269 15.54 35.67 3.76
C MET A 269 14.39 36.19 4.62
N THR A 270 13.80 35.30 5.42
CA THR A 270 12.72 35.61 6.36
C THR A 270 13.02 35.03 7.74
N GLY A 271 12.59 35.72 8.80
CA GLY A 271 12.84 35.30 10.18
C GLY A 271 12.30 36.32 11.17
N ASP A 272 12.52 36.07 12.46
CA ASP A 272 12.26 37.05 13.51
C ASP A 272 13.14 38.32 13.33
N ALA A 273 12.70 39.47 13.85
CA ALA A 273 13.45 40.73 13.73
C ALA A 273 14.85 40.69 14.39
N ALA A 274 15.03 39.84 15.41
CA ALA A 274 16.34 39.58 16.01
C ALA A 274 17.19 38.60 15.17
N ALA A 275 16.55 37.77 14.33
CA ALA A 275 17.22 36.82 13.46
C ALA A 275 17.73 37.49 12.17
N ILE A 276 16.94 38.39 11.57
CA ILE A 276 17.31 39.13 10.36
C ILE A 276 16.77 40.57 10.36
N ASN A 277 17.63 41.51 9.95
CA ASN A 277 17.32 42.94 9.89
C ASN A 277 18.22 43.67 8.88
N SER A 278 18.04 44.98 8.74
CA SER A 278 18.79 45.82 7.78
C SER A 278 20.30 45.92 8.05
N ALA A 279 20.78 45.51 9.22
CA ALA A 279 22.21 45.41 9.53
C ALA A 279 22.82 44.06 9.12
N THR A 280 21.99 43.08 8.72
CA THR A 280 22.46 41.77 8.26
C THR A 280 23.34 41.91 7.02
N THR A 281 24.42 41.13 6.98
CA THR A 281 25.32 41.11 5.83
C THR A 281 25.45 39.71 5.25
N VAL A 282 25.62 39.63 3.94
CA VAL A 282 25.97 38.41 3.20
C VAL A 282 27.33 38.65 2.57
N ASN A 283 28.33 37.87 2.96
CA ASN A 283 29.73 38.06 2.55
C ASN A 283 30.21 39.52 2.74
N GLY A 284 29.78 40.16 3.83
CA GLY A 284 30.11 41.56 4.17
C GLY A 284 29.26 42.63 3.47
N GLN A 285 28.39 42.27 2.53
CA GLN A 285 27.48 43.21 1.86
C GLN A 285 26.11 43.25 2.55
N ARG A 286 25.55 44.44 2.80
CA ARG A 286 24.24 44.57 3.45
C ARG A 286 23.11 44.01 2.58
N VAL A 287 22.16 43.35 3.24
CA VAL A 287 20.92 42.90 2.59
C VAL A 287 20.01 44.08 2.23
N GLN A 288 19.17 43.89 1.22
CA GLN A 288 18.18 44.88 0.79
C GLN A 288 16.80 44.51 1.35
N GLN A 289 16.00 45.50 1.75
CA GLN A 289 14.63 45.26 2.17
C GLN A 289 13.74 44.91 0.97
N ASP A 290 12.93 43.87 1.11
CA ASP A 290 12.03 43.32 0.08
C ASP A 290 10.66 43.02 0.70
N GLY A 291 9.81 44.05 0.79
CA GLY A 291 8.54 43.97 1.52
C GLY A 291 8.76 43.71 3.02
N SER A 292 8.19 42.62 3.53
CA SER A 292 8.39 42.12 4.91
C SER A 292 9.61 41.20 5.07
N SER A 293 10.38 40.99 4.00
CA SER A 293 11.55 40.12 3.96
C SER A 293 12.82 40.89 3.60
N PHE A 294 13.97 40.20 3.61
CA PHE A 294 15.23 40.74 3.11
C PHE A 294 15.70 39.92 1.92
N ALA A 295 16.46 40.56 1.03
CA ALA A 295 16.97 39.95 -0.17
C ALA A 295 18.45 40.23 -0.37
N PHE A 296 19.14 39.25 -0.94
CA PHE A 296 20.49 39.39 -1.47
C PHE A 296 20.54 38.83 -2.88
N PHE A 297 21.15 39.57 -3.81
CA PHE A 297 21.34 39.12 -5.18
C PHE A 297 22.74 38.55 -5.33
N HIS A 298 22.83 37.24 -5.57
CA HIS A 298 24.09 36.58 -5.88
C HIS A 298 24.24 36.48 -7.41
N HIS A 299 25.38 36.96 -7.91
CA HIS A 299 25.78 36.85 -9.32
C HIS A 299 26.77 35.68 -9.48
N ALA A 300 26.45 34.73 -10.34
CA ALA A 300 27.27 33.55 -10.59
C ALA A 300 28.51 33.91 -11.42
N GLY A 301 29.65 34.11 -10.74
CA GLY A 301 30.96 34.33 -11.36
C GLY A 301 31.66 33.00 -11.71
N ASP A 302 32.84 32.77 -11.12
CA ASP A 302 33.64 31.57 -11.40
C ASP A 302 32.92 30.27 -11.04
N MET A 303 33.26 29.18 -11.74
CA MET A 303 32.72 27.84 -11.47
C MET A 303 33.07 27.32 -10.06
N GLY A 304 32.29 26.37 -9.59
CA GLY A 304 32.47 25.69 -8.31
C GLY A 304 31.51 26.15 -7.22
N GLN A 305 31.61 25.51 -6.06
CA GLN A 305 30.81 25.83 -4.88
C GLN A 305 31.12 27.24 -4.39
N LYS A 306 30.07 28.01 -4.09
CA LYS A 306 30.11 29.33 -3.46
C LYS A 306 29.43 29.25 -2.11
N THR A 307 30.12 29.74 -1.09
CA THR A 307 29.57 29.83 0.26
C THR A 307 29.13 31.26 0.51
N LEU A 308 27.85 31.43 0.82
CA LEU A 308 27.31 32.70 1.31
C LEU A 308 27.29 32.64 2.83
N ARG A 309 28.08 33.51 3.47
CA ARG A 309 28.14 33.69 4.92
C ARG A 309 27.20 34.83 5.30
N VAL A 310 26.13 34.48 6.00
CA VAL A 310 25.09 35.41 6.45
C VAL A 310 25.37 35.73 7.91
N ILE A 311 25.72 36.98 8.19
CA ILE A 311 26.14 37.44 9.51
C ILE A 311 25.07 38.37 10.08
N THR A 312 24.61 38.06 11.29
CA THR A 312 23.67 38.88 12.07
C THR A 312 24.22 39.16 13.47
N GLY A 313 23.81 40.26 14.09
CA GLY A 313 24.36 40.72 15.38
C GLY A 313 25.71 41.45 15.25
N GLN A 314 26.31 41.77 16.40
CA GLN A 314 27.60 42.47 16.53
C GLN A 314 28.36 41.92 17.75
N GLY A 315 29.69 41.91 17.70
CA GLY A 315 30.53 41.50 18.83
C GLY A 315 30.30 40.06 19.26
N VAL A 316 30.06 39.84 20.56
CA VAL A 316 29.89 38.51 21.17
C VAL A 316 28.56 37.84 20.77
N ASP A 317 27.56 38.62 20.35
CA ASP A 317 26.24 38.13 19.91
C ASP A 317 26.18 37.85 18.39
N GLN A 318 27.33 37.87 17.71
CA GLN A 318 27.40 37.59 16.29
C GLN A 318 27.00 36.14 15.99
N LYS A 319 26.07 35.99 15.05
CA LYS A 319 25.58 34.71 14.55
C LYS A 319 25.97 34.58 13.09
N GLU A 320 26.37 33.37 12.70
CA GLU A 320 26.73 33.06 11.32
C GLU A 320 25.86 31.91 10.82
N SER A 321 25.18 32.15 9.70
CA SER A 321 24.43 31.14 8.95
C SER A 321 25.05 30.95 7.58
N ILE A 322 25.00 29.72 7.08
CA ILE A 322 25.69 29.33 5.85
C ILE A 322 24.70 28.86 4.80
N VAL A 323 24.87 29.36 3.57
CA VAL A 323 24.16 28.90 2.37
C VAL A 323 25.18 28.48 1.32
N TYR A 324 24.95 27.32 0.71
CA TYR A 324 25.79 26.79 -0.36
C TYR A 324 25.08 26.96 -1.70
N LEU A 325 25.75 27.65 -2.62
CA LEU A 325 25.38 27.71 -4.02
C LEU A 325 26.48 27.02 -4.84
N ASN A 326 26.17 26.63 -6.07
CA ASN A 326 27.15 26.05 -6.99
C ASN A 326 27.05 26.74 -8.35
N THR A 327 28.19 27.10 -8.93
CA THR A 327 28.23 27.65 -10.29
C THR A 327 28.80 26.62 -11.26
N VAL A 328 28.07 26.35 -12.33
CA VAL A 328 28.46 25.43 -13.41
C VAL A 328 28.61 26.18 -14.74
N PRO A 329 29.35 25.64 -15.72
CA PRO A 329 29.32 26.19 -17.07
C PRO A 329 27.93 26.01 -17.70
N ARG A 330 27.74 26.53 -18.92
CA ARG A 330 26.48 26.30 -19.65
C ARG A 330 26.21 24.80 -19.77
N TYR A 331 24.95 24.39 -19.59
CA TYR A 331 24.59 22.98 -19.58
C TYR A 331 25.04 22.23 -20.84
N ASP A 332 24.91 22.85 -22.02
CA ASP A 332 25.37 22.24 -23.27
C ASP A 332 26.89 22.03 -23.30
N ASP A 333 27.68 22.95 -22.76
CA ASP A 333 29.14 22.80 -22.67
C ASP A 333 29.52 21.68 -21.69
N LEU A 334 28.81 21.58 -20.55
CA LEU A 334 29.03 20.54 -19.55
C LEU A 334 28.69 19.15 -20.13
N ILE A 335 27.55 19.02 -20.80
CA ILE A 335 27.10 17.78 -21.43
C ILE A 335 28.08 17.38 -22.53
N LYS A 336 28.48 18.32 -23.38
CA LYS A 336 29.46 18.07 -24.45
C LYS A 336 30.79 17.56 -23.89
N ARG A 337 31.36 18.22 -22.87
CA ARG A 337 32.60 17.78 -22.22
C ARG A 337 32.46 16.39 -21.59
N ARG A 338 31.31 16.09 -20.97
CA ARG A 338 31.04 14.76 -20.42
C ARG A 338 30.99 13.68 -21.51
N ILE A 339 30.39 13.98 -22.64
CA ILE A 339 30.33 13.08 -23.81
C ILE A 339 31.72 12.85 -24.39
N GLU A 340 32.48 13.92 -24.61
CA GLU A 340 33.87 13.84 -25.07
C GLU A 340 34.71 12.98 -24.13
N PHE A 341 34.56 13.16 -22.81
CA PHE A 341 35.21 12.32 -21.81
C PHE A 341 34.82 10.85 -21.93
N ILE A 342 33.53 10.54 -22.09
CA ILE A 342 33.08 9.14 -22.26
C ILE A 342 33.74 8.51 -23.49
N VAL A 343 33.74 9.20 -24.62
CA VAL A 343 34.28 8.68 -25.89
C VAL A 343 35.81 8.54 -25.86
N GLN A 344 36.50 9.46 -25.21
CA GLN A 344 37.97 9.49 -25.19
C GLN A 344 38.56 8.61 -24.09
N LYS A 345 37.91 8.57 -22.92
CA LYS A 345 38.46 7.96 -21.71
C LYS A 345 37.68 6.75 -21.23
N GLN A 346 36.43 6.56 -21.63
CA GLN A 346 35.57 5.47 -21.15
C GLN A 346 35.20 4.43 -22.20
N GLN A 347 35.64 4.59 -23.46
CA GLN A 347 35.38 3.62 -24.50
C GLN A 347 36.57 2.68 -24.69
N VAL A 348 36.33 1.38 -24.63
CA VAL A 348 37.34 0.36 -24.94
C VAL A 348 37.51 0.28 -26.46
N ARG A 349 38.73 0.56 -26.94
CA ARG A 349 39.05 0.60 -28.38
C ARG A 349 39.90 -0.57 -28.86
N ASP A 350 40.50 -1.31 -27.94
CA ASP A 350 41.28 -2.50 -28.23
C ASP A 350 40.37 -3.56 -28.88
N ALA A 351 40.71 -4.02 -30.08
CA ALA A 351 39.93 -4.97 -30.86
C ALA A 351 40.04 -6.41 -30.33
N ASP A 352 41.13 -6.73 -29.63
CA ASP A 352 41.35 -8.04 -29.03
C ASP A 352 40.67 -8.17 -27.66
N ASN A 353 40.16 -7.06 -27.13
CA ASN A 353 39.46 -7.03 -25.85
C ASN A 353 37.99 -7.48 -26.00
N LEU A 354 37.52 -8.34 -25.11
CA LEU A 354 36.12 -8.79 -25.05
C LEU A 354 35.12 -7.63 -24.97
N LEU A 355 35.54 -6.51 -24.38
CA LEU A 355 34.75 -5.30 -24.19
C LEU A 355 34.90 -4.28 -25.32
N HIS A 356 35.48 -4.64 -26.47
CA HIS A 356 35.63 -3.74 -27.60
C HIS A 356 34.33 -2.98 -27.92
N GLY A 357 34.42 -1.65 -28.00
CA GLY A 357 33.31 -0.73 -28.24
C GLY A 357 32.52 -0.33 -26.98
N ALA A 358 32.67 -1.03 -25.86
CA ALA A 358 31.94 -0.77 -24.62
C ALA A 358 32.31 0.57 -23.98
N TYR A 359 31.31 1.26 -23.40
CA TYR A 359 31.51 2.31 -22.42
C TYR A 359 31.56 1.71 -21.01
N VAL A 360 32.68 1.91 -20.31
CA VAL A 360 32.99 1.23 -19.05
C VAL A 360 33.13 2.21 -17.89
N VAL A 361 33.16 1.67 -16.66
CA VAL A 361 33.52 2.43 -15.45
C VAL A 361 34.94 2.99 -15.62
N TYR A 362 35.20 4.14 -15.01
CA TYR A 362 36.49 4.81 -15.07
C TYR A 362 36.92 5.22 -13.68
N ASP A 363 38.16 4.89 -13.34
CA ASP A 363 38.79 5.35 -12.12
C ASP A 363 39.40 6.73 -12.38
N ASN A 364 38.80 7.77 -11.80
CA ASN A 364 39.27 9.14 -11.96
C ASN A 364 40.57 9.43 -11.20
N GLN A 365 40.94 8.61 -10.20
CA GLN A 365 42.18 8.78 -9.44
C GLN A 365 43.35 8.10 -10.15
N ALA A 366 43.13 6.90 -10.67
CA ALA A 366 44.13 6.16 -11.44
C ALA A 366 44.21 6.58 -12.92
N GLU A 367 43.25 7.39 -13.38
CA GLU A 367 43.05 7.77 -14.78
C GLU A 367 43.02 6.57 -15.75
N ALA A 368 42.38 5.47 -15.33
CA ALA A 368 42.40 4.20 -16.05
C ALA A 368 41.08 3.41 -15.92
N PHE A 369 40.95 2.35 -16.72
CA PHE A 369 39.89 1.36 -16.54
C PHE A 369 40.20 0.47 -15.32
N PRO A 370 39.24 0.24 -14.41
CA PRO A 370 39.43 -0.71 -13.31
C PRO A 370 39.33 -2.15 -13.83
N PHE A 371 40.47 -2.76 -14.18
CA PHE A 371 40.54 -4.13 -14.73
C PHE A 371 40.45 -5.24 -13.68
N TYR A 372 40.62 -4.92 -12.40
CA TYR A 372 40.74 -5.86 -11.29
C TYR A 372 39.44 -6.05 -10.48
N GLU A 373 38.36 -5.38 -10.85
CA GLU A 373 37.16 -5.31 -10.01
C GLU A 373 36.07 -6.29 -10.47
N THR A 374 35.81 -7.30 -9.64
CA THR A 374 34.87 -8.40 -9.93
C THR A 374 33.44 -8.14 -9.44
N GLN A 375 33.17 -7.00 -8.81
CA GLN A 375 31.81 -6.65 -8.36
C GLN A 375 30.84 -6.45 -9.54
N GLN A 376 29.67 -7.07 -9.44
CA GLN A 376 28.68 -7.10 -10.52
C GLN A 376 28.19 -5.70 -10.93
N ASP A 377 28.11 -4.76 -9.99
CA ASP A 377 27.66 -3.38 -10.26
C ASP A 377 28.70 -2.51 -11.01
N ARG A 378 29.90 -3.03 -11.28
CA ARG A 378 30.97 -2.29 -11.97
C ARG A 378 31.31 -2.86 -13.35
N ASN A 379 30.52 -3.80 -13.87
CA ASN A 379 30.70 -4.41 -15.19
C ASN A 379 30.35 -3.46 -16.36
N ALA A 380 30.61 -3.85 -17.61
CA ALA A 380 30.33 -3.03 -18.81
C ALA A 380 28.85 -2.98 -19.27
N GLY A 381 27.94 -3.64 -18.55
CA GLY A 381 26.49 -3.65 -18.78
C GLY A 381 25.72 -2.83 -17.75
N ARG A 382 24.51 -3.29 -17.39
CA ARG A 382 23.62 -2.65 -16.40
C ARG A 382 23.47 -1.12 -16.64
N GLU A 383 23.65 -0.30 -15.61
CA GLU A 383 23.43 1.15 -15.63
C GLU A 383 24.33 1.88 -16.63
N ARG A 384 25.48 1.30 -17.02
CA ARG A 384 26.43 1.93 -17.97
C ARG A 384 25.81 2.14 -19.35
N VAL A 385 24.74 1.42 -19.69
CA VAL A 385 23.91 1.67 -20.89
C VAL A 385 23.40 3.11 -20.96
N GLY A 386 23.22 3.77 -19.81
CA GLY A 386 22.89 5.19 -19.73
C GLY A 386 23.88 6.11 -20.45
N MET A 387 25.16 5.76 -20.55
CA MET A 387 26.15 6.54 -21.31
C MET A 387 25.83 6.55 -22.81
N GLY A 388 25.43 5.41 -23.37
CA GLY A 388 24.97 5.32 -24.75
C GLY A 388 23.70 6.14 -24.97
N VAL A 389 22.72 6.00 -24.07
CA VAL A 389 21.46 6.76 -24.14
C VAL A 389 21.71 8.28 -24.13
N LEU A 390 22.62 8.77 -23.27
CA LEU A 390 23.04 10.17 -23.22
C LEU A 390 23.63 10.62 -24.56
N ILE A 391 24.61 9.90 -25.09
CA ILE A 391 25.30 10.24 -26.33
C ILE A 391 24.32 10.24 -27.52
N GLY A 392 23.45 9.24 -27.62
CA GLY A 392 22.50 9.16 -28.72
C GLY A 392 21.45 10.28 -28.66
N ARG A 393 21.01 10.69 -27.45
CA ARG A 393 20.13 11.86 -27.29
C ARG A 393 20.83 13.16 -27.67
N TRP A 394 22.12 13.28 -27.38
CA TRP A 394 22.93 14.41 -27.85
C TRP A 394 23.07 14.41 -29.37
N LEU A 395 23.40 13.27 -29.99
CA LEU A 395 23.49 13.12 -31.45
C LEU A 395 22.19 13.49 -32.18
N LYS A 396 21.02 13.24 -31.54
CA LYS A 396 19.73 13.70 -32.05
C LYS A 396 19.63 15.23 -32.10
N LYS A 397 20.18 15.94 -31.11
CA LYS A 397 20.20 17.40 -31.03
C LYS A 397 21.33 18.01 -31.88
N THR A 398 22.49 17.37 -31.91
CA THR A 398 23.73 17.87 -32.51
C THR A 398 24.42 16.72 -33.26
N PRO A 399 24.07 16.51 -34.55
CA PRO A 399 24.67 15.45 -35.36
C PRO A 399 26.17 15.68 -35.58
N GLU A 400 26.99 14.68 -35.27
CA GLU A 400 28.45 14.73 -35.43
C GLU A 400 28.96 13.34 -35.86
N SER A 401 29.79 13.28 -36.92
CA SER A 401 30.23 12.02 -37.53
C SER A 401 31.14 11.19 -36.63
N THR A 402 32.13 11.80 -35.99
CA THR A 402 33.07 11.12 -35.08
C THR A 402 32.34 10.52 -33.89
N LEU A 403 31.47 11.31 -33.25
CA LEU A 403 30.65 10.85 -32.14
C LEU A 403 29.67 9.75 -32.55
N ARG A 404 29.09 9.84 -33.77
CA ARG A 404 28.25 8.79 -34.34
C ARG A 404 29.02 7.48 -34.52
N GLY A 405 30.29 7.53 -34.94
CA GLY A 405 31.17 6.36 -35.04
C GLY A 405 31.38 5.69 -33.68
N SER A 406 31.69 6.47 -32.65
CA SER A 406 31.79 5.96 -31.26
C SER A 406 30.49 5.31 -30.80
N PHE A 407 29.35 5.98 -30.99
CA PHE A 407 28.04 5.44 -30.64
C PHE A 407 27.74 4.13 -31.39
N MET A 408 28.11 4.02 -32.67
CA MET A 408 27.92 2.81 -33.47
C MET A 408 28.67 1.62 -32.90
N ALA A 409 29.94 1.82 -32.53
CA ALA A 409 30.75 0.78 -31.89
C ALA A 409 30.12 0.32 -30.57
N TYR A 410 29.64 1.27 -29.75
CA TYR A 410 28.95 0.95 -28.51
C TYR A 410 27.62 0.21 -28.72
N TYR A 411 26.80 0.67 -29.66
CA TYR A 411 25.53 0.03 -29.98
C TYR A 411 25.73 -1.39 -30.49
N THR A 412 26.79 -1.61 -31.29
CA THR A 412 27.21 -2.95 -31.75
C THR A 412 27.61 -3.83 -30.56
N PHE A 413 28.40 -3.30 -29.62
CA PHE A 413 28.75 -4.01 -28.38
C PHE A 413 27.49 -4.41 -27.60
N VAL A 414 26.53 -3.50 -27.37
CA VAL A 414 25.30 -3.84 -26.65
C VAL A 414 24.50 -4.93 -27.36
N CYS A 415 24.32 -4.83 -28.68
CA CYS A 415 23.55 -5.78 -29.47
C CYS A 415 24.19 -7.17 -29.60
N THR A 416 25.50 -7.30 -29.35
CA THR A 416 26.25 -8.56 -29.56
C THR A 416 26.81 -9.16 -28.27
N LYS A 417 27.00 -8.35 -27.23
CA LYS A 417 27.57 -8.76 -25.94
C LYS A 417 26.59 -8.64 -24.78
N LEU A 418 25.60 -7.74 -24.84
CA LEU A 418 24.64 -7.55 -23.74
C LEU A 418 23.23 -8.01 -24.08
N GLN A 419 23.02 -8.49 -25.30
CA GLN A 419 21.74 -8.97 -25.78
C GLN A 419 21.93 -10.14 -26.73
N ASP A 420 21.00 -11.09 -26.72
CA ASP A 420 20.90 -12.16 -27.72
C ASP A 420 19.83 -11.88 -28.78
N ASP A 421 19.72 -12.78 -29.76
CA ASP A 421 18.76 -12.64 -30.85
C ASP A 421 17.28 -12.76 -30.42
N SER A 422 17.00 -13.25 -29.21
CA SER A 422 15.62 -13.30 -28.69
C SER A 422 15.18 -11.98 -28.04
N GLY A 423 16.08 -11.00 -27.93
CA GLY A 423 15.85 -9.77 -27.16
C GLY A 423 16.11 -9.94 -25.66
N PHE A 424 16.67 -11.08 -25.22
CA PHE A 424 17.08 -11.26 -23.83
C PHE A 424 18.28 -10.37 -23.53
N VAL A 425 18.27 -9.67 -22.40
CA VAL A 425 19.36 -8.78 -21.97
C VAL A 425 20.16 -9.47 -20.88
N PHE A 426 21.47 -9.59 -21.08
CA PHE A 426 22.36 -10.22 -20.11
C PHE A 426 22.68 -9.30 -18.93
N ASP A 427 23.03 -9.89 -17.79
CA ASP A 427 23.47 -9.12 -16.61
C ASP A 427 24.90 -8.56 -16.74
N ALA A 428 25.73 -9.23 -17.54
CA ALA A 428 27.09 -8.86 -17.85
C ALA A 428 27.40 -9.25 -19.31
N PRO A 429 28.51 -8.75 -19.91
CA PRO A 429 28.89 -9.10 -21.28
C PRO A 429 29.00 -10.61 -21.50
N PHE A 430 28.44 -11.11 -22.60
CA PHE A 430 28.49 -12.50 -23.00
C PHE A 430 29.93 -13.00 -23.07
N GLY A 431 30.18 -14.17 -22.46
CA GLY A 431 31.52 -14.72 -22.28
C GLY A 431 32.16 -14.41 -20.91
N THR A 432 31.54 -13.59 -20.06
CA THR A 432 32.00 -13.35 -18.67
C THR A 432 31.32 -14.30 -17.66
N GLY A 433 31.99 -14.68 -16.57
CA GLY A 433 31.44 -15.69 -15.63
C GLY A 433 30.03 -15.40 -15.05
N THR A 434 29.60 -14.14 -15.04
CA THR A 434 28.32 -13.69 -14.44
C THR A 434 27.23 -13.36 -15.45
N TYR A 435 27.44 -13.51 -16.78
CA TYR A 435 26.46 -13.08 -17.80
C TYR A 435 25.09 -13.77 -17.67
N LYS A 436 25.07 -14.98 -17.08
CA LYS A 436 23.87 -15.82 -16.92
C LYS A 436 22.90 -15.35 -15.84
N ASN A 437 23.33 -14.42 -14.98
CA ASN A 437 22.43 -13.87 -13.98
C ASN A 437 21.29 -13.10 -14.68
N LYS A 438 20.09 -13.15 -14.11
CA LYS A 438 18.92 -12.45 -14.64
C LYS A 438 18.61 -11.25 -13.75
N ARG A 439 18.66 -10.04 -14.30
CA ARG A 439 18.36 -8.79 -13.58
C ARG A 439 17.49 -7.84 -14.40
N LEU A 440 16.17 -8.04 -14.36
CA LEU A 440 15.18 -7.34 -15.19
C LEU A 440 15.31 -5.79 -15.26
N TYR A 441 15.93 -5.14 -14.27
CA TYR A 441 16.26 -3.71 -14.29
C TYR A 441 17.14 -3.26 -15.47
N ASN A 442 17.91 -4.17 -16.07
CA ASN A 442 18.80 -3.82 -17.19
C ASN A 442 18.03 -3.53 -18.50
N TRP A 443 16.84 -4.10 -18.66
CA TRP A 443 16.07 -4.11 -19.90
C TRP A 443 15.55 -2.71 -20.27
N PRO A 444 14.95 -1.91 -19.33
CA PRO A 444 14.57 -0.53 -19.60
C PRO A 444 15.66 0.34 -20.23
N TRP A 445 16.93 0.19 -19.82
CA TRP A 445 18.02 0.99 -20.36
C TRP A 445 18.38 0.58 -21.78
N VAL A 446 18.37 -0.73 -22.07
CA VAL A 446 18.59 -1.26 -23.43
C VAL A 446 17.43 -0.87 -24.36
N LEU A 447 16.19 -0.92 -23.88
CA LEU A 447 15.01 -0.40 -24.59
C LEU A 447 15.17 1.07 -24.96
N GLN A 448 15.60 1.92 -24.02
CA GLN A 448 15.88 3.34 -24.30
C GLN A 448 16.98 3.49 -25.36
N LEU A 449 18.03 2.68 -25.31
CA LEU A 449 19.11 2.72 -26.29
C LEU A 449 18.62 2.39 -27.69
N HIS A 450 17.79 1.36 -27.86
CA HIS A 450 17.19 1.00 -29.16
C HIS A 450 16.33 2.13 -29.73
N LEU A 451 15.52 2.79 -28.88
CA LEU A 451 14.71 3.93 -29.31
C LEU A 451 15.57 5.09 -29.79
N VAL A 452 16.61 5.43 -29.03
CA VAL A 452 17.52 6.52 -29.39
C VAL A 452 18.27 6.18 -30.69
N ALA A 453 18.76 4.94 -30.84
CA ALA A 453 19.40 4.46 -32.05
C ALA A 453 18.47 4.53 -33.28
N ALA A 454 17.19 4.14 -33.12
CA ALA A 454 16.17 4.29 -34.15
C ALA A 454 16.00 5.75 -34.57
N THR A 455 15.91 6.65 -33.58
CA THR A 455 15.61 8.07 -33.82
C THR A 455 16.74 8.80 -34.54
N ILE A 456 17.99 8.38 -34.36
CA ILE A 456 19.16 8.94 -35.06
C ILE A 456 19.53 8.13 -36.33
N GLY A 457 18.71 7.17 -36.74
CA GLY A 457 18.86 6.42 -37.99
C GLY A 457 20.08 5.48 -38.02
N ILE A 458 20.35 4.76 -36.93
CA ILE A 458 21.40 3.72 -36.88
C ILE A 458 20.96 2.52 -37.75
N PRO A 459 21.83 1.97 -38.61
CA PRO A 459 21.50 0.83 -39.46
C PRO A 459 21.30 -0.45 -38.65
N ALA A 460 20.80 -1.49 -39.32
CA ALA A 460 20.61 -2.79 -38.71
C ALA A 460 21.95 -3.42 -38.29
N ILE A 461 21.99 -4.00 -37.08
CA ILE A 461 23.13 -4.76 -36.56
C ILE A 461 22.71 -6.23 -36.47
N SER A 462 23.51 -7.12 -37.08
CA SER A 462 23.19 -8.54 -37.23
C SER A 462 21.81 -8.77 -37.86
N GLY A 463 21.47 -8.01 -38.90
CA GLY A 463 20.22 -8.14 -39.64
C GLY A 463 18.97 -7.55 -38.97
N LYS A 464 19.07 -6.98 -37.75
CA LYS A 464 17.92 -6.43 -37.03
C LYS A 464 18.00 -4.91 -36.88
N SER A 465 16.93 -4.22 -37.27
CA SER A 465 16.80 -2.77 -37.08
C SER A 465 16.66 -2.41 -35.59
N PRO A 466 16.99 -1.18 -35.18
CA PRO A 466 16.77 -0.74 -33.81
C PRO A 466 15.31 -0.82 -33.35
N ILE A 467 14.33 -0.56 -34.23
CA ILE A 467 12.90 -0.68 -33.90
C ILE A 467 12.51 -2.15 -33.67
N THR A 468 13.01 -3.06 -34.51
CA THR A 468 12.80 -4.49 -34.35
C THR A 468 13.35 -4.98 -33.01
N ARG A 469 14.59 -4.60 -32.67
CA ARG A 469 15.20 -4.95 -31.38
C ARG A 469 14.45 -4.35 -30.20
N PHE A 470 13.97 -3.11 -30.30
CA PHE A 470 13.12 -2.52 -29.27
C PHE A 470 11.89 -3.39 -28.98
N MET A 471 11.18 -3.81 -30.04
CA MET A 471 9.99 -4.65 -29.86
C MET A 471 10.34 -6.00 -29.26
N GLU A 472 11.31 -6.73 -29.81
CA GLU A 472 11.72 -8.04 -29.28
C GLU A 472 12.16 -7.96 -27.81
N THR A 473 12.92 -6.93 -27.45
CA THR A 473 13.35 -6.68 -26.06
C THR A 473 12.16 -6.38 -25.14
N LEU A 474 11.17 -5.63 -25.63
CA LEU A 474 9.99 -5.27 -24.85
C LEU A 474 9.11 -6.49 -24.60
N GLU A 475 8.88 -7.30 -25.64
CA GLU A 475 8.13 -8.54 -25.52
C GLU A 475 8.85 -9.50 -24.57
N ARG A 476 10.16 -9.67 -24.75
CA ARG A 476 10.97 -10.54 -23.90
C ARG A 476 11.02 -10.06 -22.45
N PHE A 477 11.08 -8.75 -22.21
CA PHE A 477 11.00 -8.18 -20.86
C PHE A 477 9.73 -8.61 -20.14
N TYR A 478 8.57 -8.54 -20.81
CA TYR A 478 7.30 -8.95 -20.22
C TYR A 478 7.19 -10.47 -20.06
N ASP A 479 7.70 -11.24 -21.01
CA ASP A 479 7.71 -12.72 -20.93
C ASP A 479 8.65 -13.22 -19.82
N GLU A 480 9.69 -12.45 -19.48
CA GLU A 480 10.61 -12.73 -18.39
C GLU A 480 10.13 -12.21 -17.03
N GLY A 481 8.88 -11.74 -16.90
CA GLY A 481 8.30 -11.33 -15.63
C GLY A 481 8.29 -9.82 -15.37
N GLY A 482 8.58 -9.00 -16.38
CA GLY A 482 8.57 -7.53 -16.27
C GLY A 482 7.24 -6.93 -15.77
N ALA A 483 6.13 -7.66 -15.89
CA ALA A 483 4.83 -7.25 -15.34
C ALA A 483 4.76 -7.23 -13.80
N SER A 484 5.72 -7.85 -13.12
CA SER A 484 5.82 -7.89 -11.64
C SER A 484 6.85 -6.91 -11.07
N LEU A 485 7.56 -6.18 -11.94
CA LEU A 485 8.69 -5.33 -11.55
C LEU A 485 8.35 -3.84 -11.58
N TYR A 486 8.68 -3.14 -10.50
CA TYR A 486 8.79 -1.68 -10.50
C TYR A 486 10.10 -1.24 -11.14
N ALA A 487 10.10 -1.20 -12.48
CA ALA A 487 11.28 -0.91 -13.27
C ALA A 487 11.62 0.60 -13.33
N ILE A 488 12.90 0.95 -13.20
CA ILE A 488 13.37 2.34 -13.37
C ILE A 488 13.44 2.66 -14.87
N GLY A 489 12.73 3.71 -15.29
CA GLY A 489 12.89 4.29 -16.64
C GLY A 489 12.36 3.40 -17.78
N LEU A 490 11.30 2.62 -17.57
CA LEU A 490 10.66 1.85 -18.64
C LEU A 490 10.07 2.80 -19.70
N PRO A 491 10.55 2.82 -20.95
CA PRO A 491 10.29 3.92 -21.90
C PRO A 491 8.99 3.74 -22.68
N ILE A 492 7.86 3.55 -22.00
CA ILE A 492 6.59 3.23 -22.66
C ILE A 492 6.09 4.38 -23.54
N LEU A 493 5.98 5.59 -22.99
CA LEU A 493 5.48 6.74 -23.75
C LEU A 493 6.41 7.12 -24.90
N GLU A 494 7.73 7.08 -24.66
CA GLU A 494 8.73 7.34 -25.69
C GLU A 494 8.64 6.29 -26.81
N GLY A 495 8.57 5.00 -26.46
CA GLY A 495 8.45 3.91 -27.42
C GLY A 495 7.20 4.01 -28.28
N LEU A 496 6.03 4.27 -27.68
CA LEU A 496 4.78 4.46 -28.42
C LEU A 496 4.86 5.63 -29.42
N ARG A 497 5.51 6.74 -29.04
CA ARG A 497 5.71 7.88 -29.95
C ARG A 497 6.63 7.54 -31.11
N VAL A 498 7.73 6.83 -30.86
CA VAL A 498 8.67 6.40 -31.91
C VAL A 498 8.00 5.43 -32.88
N LEU A 499 7.26 4.42 -32.38
CA LEU A 499 6.53 3.46 -33.23
C LEU A 499 5.48 4.14 -34.10
N LYS A 500 4.73 5.08 -33.52
CA LYS A 500 3.74 5.87 -34.27
C LYS A 500 4.41 6.75 -35.33
N ALA A 501 5.52 7.41 -35.00
CA ALA A 501 6.27 8.24 -35.95
C ALA A 501 6.89 7.41 -37.09
N ALA A 502 7.21 6.14 -36.84
CA ALA A 502 7.68 5.20 -37.84
C ALA A 502 6.55 4.60 -38.72
N GLY A 503 5.28 4.88 -38.42
CA GLY A 503 4.14 4.29 -39.14
C GLY A 503 3.90 2.81 -38.85
N ASP A 504 4.52 2.24 -37.81
CA ASP A 504 4.39 0.82 -37.45
C ASP A 504 3.19 0.61 -36.51
N GLU A 505 1.98 0.64 -37.08
CA GLU A 505 0.74 0.48 -36.32
C GLU A 505 0.64 -0.88 -35.61
N LYS A 506 1.21 -1.93 -36.21
CA LYS A 506 1.19 -3.28 -35.64
C LYS A 506 2.00 -3.31 -34.34
N SER A 507 3.25 -2.88 -34.40
CA SER A 507 4.11 -2.81 -33.21
C SER A 507 3.59 -1.80 -32.19
N PHE A 508 3.03 -0.67 -32.64
CA PHE A 508 2.39 0.31 -31.76
C PHE A 508 1.25 -0.31 -30.94
N ASN A 509 0.31 -0.99 -31.60
CA ASN A 509 -0.81 -1.64 -30.94
C ASN A 509 -0.34 -2.78 -30.03
N ARG A 510 0.69 -3.52 -30.45
CA ARG A 510 1.31 -4.57 -29.65
C ARG A 510 1.97 -4.01 -28.39
N ALA A 511 2.82 -2.98 -28.51
CA ALA A 511 3.44 -2.29 -27.38
C ALA A 511 2.39 -1.73 -26.41
N LYS A 512 1.33 -1.11 -26.95
CA LYS A 512 0.21 -0.60 -26.17
C LYS A 512 -0.53 -1.70 -25.42
N SER A 513 -0.63 -2.91 -25.98
CA SER A 513 -1.30 -4.03 -25.31
C SER A 513 -0.61 -4.45 -24.00
N PHE A 514 0.72 -4.25 -23.87
CA PHE A 514 1.44 -4.57 -22.65
C PHE A 514 1.07 -3.66 -21.46
N LEU A 515 0.53 -2.46 -21.70
CA LEU A 515 -0.04 -1.60 -20.64
C LEU A 515 -1.28 -2.22 -19.98
N TRP A 516 -1.99 -3.08 -20.71
CA TRP A 516 -3.26 -3.68 -20.30
C TRP A 516 -3.14 -5.17 -20.02
N ARG A 517 -1.95 -5.75 -20.18
CA ARG A 517 -1.69 -7.16 -19.88
C ARG A 517 -1.85 -7.34 -18.38
N ARG A 518 -3.02 -7.85 -17.97
CA ARG A 518 -3.23 -8.37 -16.60
C ARG A 518 -2.10 -9.33 -16.29
N GLN A 519 -1.60 -9.28 -15.06
CA GLN A 519 -0.69 -10.28 -14.52
C GLN A 519 -1.34 -11.66 -14.62
N THR A 520 -1.16 -12.33 -15.75
CA THR A 520 -1.15 -13.79 -15.80
C THR A 520 0.29 -14.14 -15.49
N VAL A 521 0.61 -14.28 -14.20
CA VAL A 521 1.88 -14.88 -13.80
C VAL A 521 1.85 -16.29 -14.37
N SER A 522 2.56 -16.50 -15.47
CA SER A 522 2.77 -17.84 -16.01
C SER A 522 3.82 -18.49 -15.13
N HIS A 523 3.37 -19.10 -14.04
CA HIS A 523 4.25 -19.87 -13.17
C HIS A 523 4.88 -21.01 -13.98
N LYS A 524 6.19 -21.19 -13.85
CA LYS A 524 6.81 -22.39 -14.41
C LYS A 524 6.29 -23.60 -13.62
N PRO A 525 5.99 -24.74 -14.26
CA PRO A 525 5.47 -25.91 -13.56
C PRO A 525 6.30 -26.30 -12.33
N ASP A 526 7.63 -26.22 -12.41
CA ASP A 526 8.53 -26.65 -11.32
C ASP A 526 8.75 -25.59 -10.22
N GLU A 527 8.19 -24.38 -10.34
CA GLU A 527 8.28 -23.36 -9.30
C GLU A 527 7.41 -23.72 -8.09
N ILE A 528 7.88 -23.39 -6.88
CA ILE A 528 7.13 -23.59 -5.64
C ILE A 528 5.86 -22.72 -5.67
N ALA A 529 4.71 -23.36 -5.49
CA ALA A 529 3.40 -22.71 -5.39
C ALA A 529 3.06 -22.26 -3.96
N THR A 530 3.72 -22.85 -2.96
CA THR A 530 3.50 -22.50 -1.55
C THR A 530 3.85 -21.03 -1.27
N GLN A 531 2.83 -20.24 -0.88
CA GLN A 531 3.00 -18.84 -0.51
C GLN A 531 3.46 -18.71 0.96
N PRO A 532 4.23 -17.65 1.30
CA PRO A 532 4.51 -17.30 2.69
C PRO A 532 3.21 -17.12 3.49
N SER A 533 3.17 -17.64 4.71
CA SER A 533 2.00 -17.62 5.59
C SER A 533 2.41 -17.45 7.06
N VAL A 534 1.41 -17.27 7.94
CA VAL A 534 1.60 -17.20 9.40
C VAL A 534 2.31 -18.44 9.99
N PHE A 535 2.31 -19.57 9.27
CA PHE A 535 2.98 -20.79 9.70
C PHE A 535 4.49 -20.78 9.47
N ASP A 536 5.01 -19.82 8.69
CA ASP A 536 6.45 -19.69 8.41
C ASP A 536 7.17 -18.80 9.45
N ASP A 537 6.40 -18.15 10.33
CA ASP A 537 6.90 -17.35 11.45
C ASP A 537 6.78 -18.18 12.75
N PRO A 538 7.90 -18.51 13.43
CA PRO A 538 7.90 -19.31 14.66
C PRO A 538 7.06 -18.72 15.80
N GLU A 539 6.94 -17.39 15.88
CA GLU A 539 6.16 -16.72 16.93
C GLU A 539 4.65 -16.78 16.63
N LEU A 540 4.27 -16.58 15.37
CA LEU A 540 2.86 -16.62 14.96
C LEU A 540 2.32 -18.04 14.83
N ALA A 541 3.14 -19.00 14.38
CA ALA A 541 2.71 -20.37 14.09
C ALA A 541 2.05 -21.06 15.29
N VAL A 542 2.42 -20.70 16.53
CA VAL A 542 1.85 -21.24 17.77
C VAL A 542 0.36 -20.91 17.90
N TYR A 543 -0.06 -19.71 17.49
CA TYR A 543 -1.44 -19.24 17.62
C TYR A 543 -2.38 -19.74 16.52
N PHE A 544 -1.82 -20.17 15.39
CA PHE A 544 -2.60 -20.58 14.20
C PHE A 544 -2.63 -22.10 13.99
N GLN A 545 -2.01 -22.88 14.88
CA GLN A 545 -2.06 -24.34 14.82
C GLN A 545 -3.51 -24.82 14.72
N PRO A 546 -3.81 -25.83 13.89
CA PRO A 546 -5.14 -26.38 13.85
C PRO A 546 -5.62 -26.83 15.23
N SER A 547 -6.94 -26.82 15.44
CA SER A 547 -7.50 -27.40 16.65
C SER A 547 -7.29 -28.92 16.68
N GLU A 548 -7.33 -29.53 17.87
CA GLU A 548 -7.28 -31.00 18.00
C GLU A 548 -8.45 -31.68 17.27
N ASN A 549 -9.59 -30.99 17.17
CA ASN A 549 -10.81 -31.50 16.54
C ASN A 549 -10.88 -31.25 15.02
N TYR A 550 -9.85 -30.66 14.41
CA TYR A 550 -9.80 -30.40 12.98
C TYR A 550 -9.70 -31.73 12.20
N GLU A 551 -10.69 -32.01 11.37
CA GLU A 551 -10.84 -33.32 10.71
C GLU A 551 -9.67 -33.69 9.78
N ASN A 552 -9.01 -32.69 9.19
CA ASN A 552 -7.88 -32.90 8.27
C ASN A 552 -6.52 -32.67 8.95
N ARG A 553 -6.46 -32.57 10.29
CA ARG A 553 -5.22 -32.33 11.06
C ARG A 553 -4.10 -33.29 10.69
N HIS A 554 -4.45 -34.55 10.46
CA HIS A 554 -3.50 -35.61 10.09
C HIS A 554 -2.75 -35.37 8.77
N ARG A 555 -3.19 -34.42 7.93
CA ARG A 555 -2.50 -34.01 6.69
C ARG A 555 -1.95 -32.59 6.72
N PHE A 556 -2.08 -31.91 7.85
CA PHE A 556 -1.45 -30.60 8.04
C PHE A 556 0.03 -30.78 8.34
N ASP A 557 0.87 -30.05 7.61
CA ASP A 557 2.32 -30.03 7.76
C ASP A 557 2.81 -28.62 7.34
N PRO A 558 3.14 -27.75 8.30
CA PRO A 558 3.53 -26.38 8.01
C PRO A 558 4.81 -26.31 7.18
N ASP A 559 5.68 -27.31 7.22
CA ASP A 559 6.94 -27.32 6.47
C ASP A 559 6.78 -27.86 5.04
N PHE A 560 5.61 -28.42 4.72
CA PHE A 560 5.34 -28.97 3.40
C PHE A 560 5.33 -27.89 2.31
N ARG A 561 5.98 -28.21 1.18
CA ARG A 561 6.06 -27.37 -0.01
C ARG A 561 5.66 -28.16 -1.25
N TRP A 562 5.02 -27.49 -2.21
CA TRP A 562 4.57 -28.08 -3.48
C TRP A 562 4.75 -27.10 -4.63
N THR A 563 4.72 -27.61 -5.85
CA THR A 563 4.95 -26.86 -7.10
C THR A 563 3.67 -26.50 -7.84
N TRP A 564 3.76 -25.57 -8.81
CA TRP A 564 2.64 -25.22 -9.69
C TRP A 564 2.22 -26.37 -10.63
N ALA A 565 3.14 -27.29 -10.96
CA ALA A 565 2.87 -28.53 -11.70
C ALA A 565 1.93 -29.47 -10.92
N GLU A 566 2.00 -29.43 -9.60
CA GLU A 566 1.18 -30.25 -8.71
C GLU A 566 -0.14 -29.54 -8.37
N GLU A 567 -0.11 -28.23 -8.10
CA GLU A 567 -1.30 -27.46 -7.75
C GLU A 567 -2.25 -27.26 -8.95
N THR A 568 -1.73 -26.91 -10.13
CA THR A 568 -2.59 -26.51 -11.26
C THR A 568 -3.52 -27.65 -11.73
N PRO A 569 -3.05 -28.90 -11.94
CA PRO A 569 -3.93 -30.00 -12.28
C PRO A 569 -4.91 -30.34 -11.15
N LEU A 570 -4.48 -30.20 -9.90
CA LEU A 570 -5.31 -30.44 -8.71
C LEU A 570 -6.46 -29.43 -8.61
N VAL A 571 -6.20 -28.13 -8.82
CA VAL A 571 -7.24 -27.09 -8.88
C VAL A 571 -8.21 -27.37 -10.02
N LYS A 572 -7.73 -27.66 -11.23
CA LYS A 572 -8.60 -28.02 -12.37
C LYS A 572 -9.47 -29.25 -12.07
N LYS A 573 -8.92 -30.23 -11.37
CA LYS A 573 -9.64 -31.44 -10.96
C LYS A 573 -10.74 -31.13 -9.95
N ILE A 574 -10.50 -30.19 -9.02
CA ILE A 574 -11.52 -29.67 -8.10
C ILE A 574 -12.60 -28.91 -8.88
N ASP A 575 -12.21 -28.02 -9.80
CA ASP A 575 -13.14 -27.22 -10.60
C ASP A 575 -14.11 -28.09 -11.40
N TRP A 576 -13.61 -29.15 -12.05
CA TRP A 576 -14.47 -30.06 -12.81
C TRP A 576 -15.34 -30.97 -11.93
N ARG A 577 -14.85 -31.39 -10.77
CA ARG A 577 -15.58 -32.36 -9.92
C ARG A 577 -16.56 -31.69 -8.96
N VAL A 578 -16.28 -30.46 -8.53
CA VAL A 578 -17.07 -29.73 -7.53
C VAL A 578 -17.76 -28.53 -8.16
N THR A 579 -16.99 -27.61 -8.76
CA THR A 579 -17.53 -26.33 -9.26
C THR A 579 -18.50 -26.55 -10.42
N ALA A 580 -18.09 -27.31 -11.45
CA ALA A 580 -18.94 -27.60 -12.60
C ALA A 580 -20.23 -28.35 -12.22
N TRP A 581 -20.13 -29.34 -11.32
CA TRP A 581 -21.31 -30.05 -10.82
C TRP A 581 -22.23 -29.14 -10.01
N SER A 582 -21.67 -28.24 -9.19
CA SER A 582 -22.45 -27.23 -8.48
C SER A 582 -23.20 -26.33 -9.46
N CYS A 583 -22.55 -25.87 -10.54
CA CYS A 583 -23.21 -25.09 -11.59
C CYS A 583 -24.37 -25.85 -12.24
N ILE A 584 -24.20 -27.14 -12.55
CA ILE A 584 -25.28 -27.98 -13.11
C ILE A 584 -26.44 -28.10 -12.12
N ALA A 585 -26.14 -28.33 -10.84
CA ALA A 585 -27.17 -28.47 -9.81
C ALA A 585 -27.96 -27.17 -9.58
N PHE A 586 -27.27 -26.02 -9.52
CA PHE A 586 -27.92 -24.71 -9.40
C PHE A 586 -28.71 -24.35 -10.66
N PHE A 587 -28.21 -24.67 -11.85
CA PHE A 587 -28.93 -24.45 -13.11
C PHE A 587 -30.26 -25.21 -13.15
N ALA A 588 -30.26 -26.48 -12.76
CA ALA A 588 -31.48 -27.28 -12.75
C ALA A 588 -32.52 -26.79 -11.75
N LEU A 589 -32.06 -26.36 -10.57
CA LEU A 589 -32.91 -25.75 -9.55
C LEU A 589 -33.54 -24.44 -10.05
N ASP A 590 -32.78 -23.56 -10.71
CA ASP A 590 -33.32 -22.32 -11.28
C ASP A 590 -34.27 -22.55 -12.47
N LEU A 591 -34.07 -23.63 -13.22
CA LEU A 591 -34.96 -24.04 -14.31
C LEU A 591 -36.35 -24.39 -13.78
N ASP A 592 -36.42 -25.20 -12.72
CA ASP A 592 -37.69 -25.58 -12.08
C ASP A 592 -38.41 -24.34 -11.48
N ARG A 593 -37.67 -23.43 -10.83
CA ARG A 593 -38.22 -22.20 -10.22
C ARG A 593 -38.82 -21.22 -11.21
N SER A 594 -38.15 -21.03 -12.34
CA SER A 594 -38.58 -20.05 -13.35
C SER A 594 -39.76 -20.54 -14.20
N ASN A 595 -39.98 -21.85 -14.28
CA ASN A 595 -40.96 -22.46 -15.18
C ASN A 595 -42.40 -22.00 -14.92
N ILE A 596 -42.81 -21.85 -13.64
CA ILE A 596 -44.17 -21.41 -13.30
C ILE A 596 -44.47 -19.96 -13.73
N SER A 597 -43.45 -19.08 -13.70
CA SER A 597 -43.58 -17.70 -14.17
C SER A 597 -43.69 -17.62 -15.70
N GLN A 598 -43.04 -18.55 -16.41
CA GLN A 598 -43.17 -18.67 -17.86
C GLN A 598 -44.52 -19.26 -18.28
N ALA A 599 -45.07 -20.21 -17.51
CA ALA A 599 -46.42 -20.75 -17.76
C ALA A 599 -47.51 -19.67 -17.70
N ASN A 600 -47.32 -18.63 -16.88
CA ASN A 600 -48.20 -17.45 -16.83
C ASN A 600 -48.19 -16.58 -18.10
N SER A 601 -47.24 -16.77 -19.02
CA SER A 601 -47.23 -16.03 -20.31
C SER A 601 -48.32 -16.51 -21.27
N ASP A 602 -48.82 -17.73 -21.08
CA ASP A 602 -49.85 -18.38 -21.90
C ASP A 602 -51.22 -18.37 -21.19
N ASN A 603 -51.94 -19.49 -21.09
CA ASN A 603 -53.30 -19.54 -20.52
C ASN A 603 -53.38 -20.25 -19.15
N PHE A 604 -52.25 -20.51 -18.48
CA PHE A 604 -52.20 -21.32 -17.24
C PHE A 604 -53.23 -20.94 -16.16
N LEU A 605 -53.41 -19.65 -15.90
CA LEU A 605 -54.38 -19.19 -14.89
C LEU A 605 -55.83 -19.36 -15.38
N ASP A 606 -56.09 -19.06 -16.64
CA ASP A 606 -57.42 -19.16 -17.25
C ASP A 606 -57.86 -20.63 -17.39
N ASP A 607 -56.97 -21.52 -17.81
CA ASP A 607 -57.21 -22.96 -17.96
C ASP A 607 -57.58 -23.65 -16.63
N LEU A 608 -57.08 -23.12 -15.51
CA LEU A 608 -57.34 -23.63 -14.17
C LEU A 608 -58.43 -22.85 -13.41
N GLY A 609 -58.96 -21.78 -14.01
CA GLY A 609 -59.94 -20.90 -13.37
C GLY A 609 -59.41 -20.15 -12.13
N LEU A 610 -58.11 -19.84 -12.11
CA LEU A 610 -57.40 -19.19 -11.01
C LEU A 610 -57.15 -17.71 -11.28
N ASP A 611 -57.04 -16.90 -10.22
CA ASP A 611 -56.77 -15.46 -10.35
C ASP A 611 -55.40 -15.01 -9.77
N THR A 612 -55.22 -13.69 -9.78
CA THR A 612 -54.10 -12.93 -9.20
C THR A 612 -53.67 -13.40 -7.82
N ASN A 613 -54.68 -13.45 -6.97
CA ASN A 613 -54.55 -13.72 -5.55
C ASN A 613 -54.30 -15.21 -5.32
N ASP A 614 -54.88 -16.09 -6.14
CA ASP A 614 -54.62 -17.54 -6.07
C ASP A 614 -53.17 -17.85 -6.41
N TYR A 615 -52.61 -17.22 -7.45
CA TYR A 615 -51.19 -17.32 -7.79
C TYR A 615 -50.29 -16.78 -6.66
N ASN A 616 -50.62 -15.61 -6.10
CA ASN A 616 -49.90 -15.05 -4.95
C ASN A 616 -49.99 -15.95 -3.71
N LEU A 617 -51.14 -16.58 -3.47
CA LEU A 617 -51.36 -17.54 -2.39
C LEU A 617 -50.51 -18.79 -2.60
N GLY A 618 -50.50 -19.36 -3.81
CA GLY A 618 -49.64 -20.50 -4.15
C GLY A 618 -48.16 -20.20 -3.93
N GLN A 619 -47.68 -19.04 -4.39
CA GLN A 619 -46.31 -18.58 -4.14
C GLN A 619 -46.02 -18.38 -2.65
N THR A 620 -47.00 -17.88 -1.89
CA THR A 620 -46.88 -17.70 -0.43
C THR A 620 -46.79 -19.06 0.27
N VAL A 621 -47.67 -20.01 -0.05
CA VAL A 621 -47.66 -21.38 0.50
C VAL A 621 -46.33 -22.08 0.21
N PHE A 622 -45.83 -21.97 -1.03
CA PHE A 622 -44.53 -22.50 -1.41
C PHE A 622 -43.40 -21.89 -0.56
N ARG A 623 -43.34 -20.55 -0.45
CA ARG A 623 -42.29 -19.85 0.31
C ARG A 623 -42.35 -20.12 1.82
N VAL A 624 -43.55 -20.24 2.39
CA VAL A 624 -43.73 -20.65 3.79
C VAL A 624 -43.24 -22.08 4.00
N SER A 625 -43.57 -22.99 3.08
CA SER A 625 -43.10 -24.38 3.14
C SER A 625 -41.57 -24.46 3.03
N PHE A 626 -40.97 -23.68 2.14
CA PHE A 626 -39.52 -23.53 2.01
C PHE A 626 -38.89 -23.00 3.31
N LEU A 627 -39.46 -21.94 3.90
CA LEU A 627 -38.97 -21.34 5.14
C LEU A 627 -39.04 -22.32 6.33
N LEU A 628 -40.13 -23.10 6.43
CA LEU A 628 -40.26 -24.16 7.43
C LEU A 628 -39.25 -25.29 7.21
N ALA A 629 -38.88 -25.57 5.96
CA ALA A 629 -37.89 -26.58 5.62
C ALA A 629 -36.43 -26.09 5.71
N GLU A 630 -36.16 -24.78 5.57
CA GLU A 630 -34.82 -24.19 5.52
C GLU A 630 -34.01 -24.53 6.78
N LEU A 631 -34.51 -24.19 7.98
CA LEU A 631 -33.77 -24.49 9.21
C LEU A 631 -33.57 -26.01 9.42
N PRO A 632 -34.63 -26.85 9.42
CA PRO A 632 -34.47 -28.30 9.56
C PRO A 632 -33.53 -28.92 8.51
N SER A 633 -33.63 -28.50 7.24
CA SER A 633 -32.77 -29.02 6.17
C SER A 633 -31.31 -28.63 6.37
N GLN A 634 -31.00 -27.41 6.82
CA GLN A 634 -29.63 -27.00 7.15
C GLN A 634 -29.07 -27.80 8.34
N LEU A 635 -29.91 -28.05 9.37
CA LEU A 635 -29.54 -28.87 10.52
C LEU A 635 -29.23 -30.33 10.12
N ILE A 636 -30.06 -30.90 9.23
CA ILE A 636 -29.91 -32.27 8.72
C ILE A 636 -28.72 -32.37 7.76
N SER A 637 -28.56 -31.40 6.86
CA SER A 637 -27.48 -31.34 5.85
C SER A 637 -26.10 -31.29 6.51
N LYS A 638 -25.96 -30.58 7.64
CA LYS A 638 -24.73 -30.61 8.45
C LYS A 638 -24.42 -31.98 9.06
N LYS A 639 -25.43 -32.83 9.30
CA LYS A 639 -25.24 -34.16 9.89
C LYS A 639 -25.03 -35.26 8.84
N ILE A 640 -25.70 -35.16 7.70
CA ILE A 640 -25.80 -36.22 6.69
C ILE A 640 -25.01 -35.87 5.41
N GLY A 641 -24.61 -34.61 5.22
CA GLY A 641 -24.02 -34.08 3.99
C GLY A 641 -25.05 -33.29 3.15
N PRO A 642 -24.62 -32.69 2.02
CA PRO A 642 -25.50 -31.88 1.16
C PRO A 642 -26.74 -32.68 0.76
N LEU A 643 -27.91 -32.20 1.17
CA LEU A 643 -29.18 -32.85 0.89
C LEU A 643 -30.08 -31.86 0.15
N PHE A 644 -30.14 -31.99 -1.17
CA PHE A 644 -31.09 -31.26 -1.99
C PHE A 644 -32.43 -32.00 -1.92
N LEU A 645 -33.40 -31.48 -1.18
CA LEU A 645 -34.74 -32.05 -1.08
C LEU A 645 -35.77 -31.11 -1.73
N LEU A 646 -36.34 -31.63 -2.83
CA LEU A 646 -37.63 -31.34 -3.49
C LEU A 646 -37.91 -29.94 -4.05
N GLU A 647 -37.56 -29.76 -5.33
CA GLU A 647 -38.28 -28.94 -6.33
C GLU A 647 -38.32 -29.75 -7.65
N GLY A 648 -39.47 -30.21 -8.15
CA GLY A 648 -39.53 -30.92 -9.45
C GLY A 648 -38.81 -32.29 -9.56
N ILE A 649 -39.09 -33.02 -10.64
CA ILE A 649 -38.47 -34.34 -10.93
C ILE A 649 -36.98 -34.18 -11.25
N LEU A 650 -36.60 -33.08 -11.92
CA LEU A 650 -35.22 -32.84 -12.33
C LEU A 650 -34.31 -32.57 -11.13
N THR A 651 -34.70 -31.69 -10.21
CA THR A 651 -33.91 -31.46 -8.98
C THR A 651 -33.91 -32.69 -8.06
N LEU A 652 -34.99 -33.50 -8.03
CA LEU A 652 -34.97 -34.77 -7.30
C LEU A 652 -33.92 -35.73 -7.85
N VAL A 653 -33.85 -35.89 -9.17
CA VAL A 653 -32.83 -36.72 -9.84
C VAL A 653 -31.44 -36.21 -9.50
N ILE A 654 -31.19 -34.90 -9.64
CA ILE A 654 -29.88 -34.30 -9.34
C ILE A 654 -29.54 -34.42 -7.85
N GLY A 655 -30.53 -34.28 -6.96
CA GLY A 655 -30.38 -34.50 -5.52
C GLY A 655 -29.94 -35.92 -5.20
N ILE A 656 -30.54 -36.94 -5.82
CA ILE A 656 -30.11 -38.33 -5.70
C ILE A 656 -28.67 -38.52 -6.23
N TRP A 657 -28.35 -37.94 -7.39
CA TRP A 657 -27.00 -37.99 -7.97
C TRP A 657 -25.95 -37.29 -7.10
N SER A 658 -26.33 -36.23 -6.38
CA SER A 658 -25.43 -35.50 -5.49
C SER A 658 -24.88 -36.36 -4.35
N VAL A 659 -25.62 -37.37 -3.88
CA VAL A 659 -25.15 -38.34 -2.87
C VAL A 659 -23.95 -39.15 -3.38
N PHE A 660 -23.93 -39.46 -4.68
CA PHE A 660 -22.84 -40.23 -5.30
C PHE A 660 -21.65 -39.35 -5.67
N ILE A 661 -21.89 -38.08 -6.00
CA ILE A 661 -20.89 -37.15 -6.53
C ILE A 661 -20.25 -36.30 -5.41
N MET A 662 -21.02 -35.65 -4.55
CA MET A 662 -20.45 -34.78 -3.50
C MET A 662 -19.65 -35.58 -2.47
N VAL A 663 -18.63 -34.94 -1.89
CA VAL A 663 -17.75 -35.53 -0.88
C VAL A 663 -17.78 -34.69 0.40
N PRO A 664 -17.70 -35.32 1.58
CA PRO A 664 -17.80 -34.63 2.86
C PRO A 664 -16.55 -33.81 3.21
N SER A 665 -15.35 -34.21 2.77
CA SER A 665 -14.13 -33.41 2.99
C SER A 665 -13.06 -33.72 1.92
N PRO A 666 -12.01 -32.89 1.80
CA PRO A 666 -10.90 -33.14 0.89
C PRO A 666 -10.19 -34.48 1.14
N THR A 667 -10.20 -34.98 2.38
CA THR A 667 -9.55 -36.24 2.79
C THR A 667 -10.51 -37.44 2.89
N GLN A 668 -11.82 -37.21 2.80
CA GLN A 668 -12.86 -38.24 2.94
C GLN A 668 -13.57 -38.49 1.60
N THR A 669 -12.79 -38.74 0.55
CA THR A 669 -13.33 -38.90 -0.81
C THR A 669 -13.56 -40.36 -1.22
N ARG A 670 -13.13 -41.31 -0.38
CA ARG A 670 -13.34 -42.75 -0.59
C ARG A 670 -14.78 -43.13 -0.24
N ALA A 671 -15.39 -43.93 -1.10
CA ALA A 671 -16.73 -44.50 -0.90
C ALA A 671 -16.77 -45.95 -1.44
N PRO A 672 -17.77 -46.77 -1.11
CA PRO A 672 -17.90 -48.13 -1.68
C PRO A 672 -17.87 -48.15 -3.21
N TRP A 673 -18.46 -47.14 -3.87
CA TRP A 673 -18.44 -46.95 -5.34
C TRP A 673 -17.23 -46.13 -5.84
N ARG A 674 -16.35 -45.66 -4.94
CA ARG A 674 -15.12 -44.89 -5.24
C ARG A 674 -13.97 -45.36 -4.33
N PRO A 675 -13.48 -46.60 -4.48
CA PRO A 675 -12.51 -47.19 -3.54
C PRO A 675 -11.16 -46.44 -3.54
N LYS A 676 -10.75 -45.86 -4.67
CA LYS A 676 -9.51 -45.07 -4.79
C LYS A 676 -9.63 -43.62 -4.28
N GLY A 677 -10.84 -43.16 -3.96
CA GLY A 677 -11.09 -41.76 -3.63
C GLY A 677 -10.92 -40.82 -4.83
N TRP A 678 -11.03 -39.52 -4.58
CA TRP A 678 -10.81 -38.50 -5.60
C TRP A 678 -9.36 -38.08 -5.68
N PHE A 679 -8.68 -38.02 -4.54
CA PHE A 679 -7.36 -37.46 -4.38
C PHE A 679 -6.42 -38.50 -3.78
N THR A 680 -5.15 -38.43 -4.17
CA THR A 680 -4.07 -39.19 -3.55
C THR A 680 -3.69 -38.57 -2.21
N GLU A 681 -2.92 -39.31 -1.41
CA GLU A 681 -2.46 -38.83 -0.10
C GLU A 681 -1.69 -37.50 -0.21
N HIS A 682 -0.90 -37.37 -1.28
CA HIS A 682 -0.11 -36.18 -1.61
C HIS A 682 -0.98 -35.00 -2.04
N GLU A 683 -1.94 -35.22 -2.94
CA GLU A 683 -2.92 -34.20 -3.34
C GLU A 683 -3.74 -33.69 -2.14
N GLU A 684 -4.13 -34.59 -1.24
CA GLU A 684 -4.81 -34.26 0.02
C GLU A 684 -3.95 -33.36 0.91
N LYS A 685 -2.65 -33.65 1.01
CA LYS A 685 -1.68 -32.83 1.76
C LYS A 685 -1.53 -31.43 1.15
N ILE A 686 -1.45 -31.32 -0.18
CA ILE A 686 -1.41 -30.02 -0.88
C ILE A 686 -2.67 -29.21 -0.56
N MET A 687 -3.86 -29.79 -0.70
CA MET A 687 -5.12 -29.07 -0.45
C MET A 687 -5.23 -28.57 0.98
N VAL A 688 -4.96 -29.43 1.98
CA VAL A 688 -5.10 -29.08 3.39
C VAL A 688 -4.17 -27.94 3.76
N ASN A 689 -2.90 -28.01 3.35
CA ASN A 689 -1.93 -26.96 3.64
C ASN A 689 -2.22 -25.68 2.87
N ARG A 690 -2.64 -25.75 1.60
CA ARG A 690 -3.09 -24.57 0.83
C ARG A 690 -4.27 -23.87 1.51
N ILE A 691 -5.31 -24.62 1.88
CA ILE A 691 -6.51 -24.07 2.53
C ILE A 691 -6.18 -23.35 3.84
N LEU A 692 -5.32 -23.95 4.67
CA LEU A 692 -4.93 -23.37 5.95
C LEU A 692 -3.95 -22.20 5.80
N ARG A 693 -3.00 -22.28 4.86
CA ARG A 693 -2.07 -21.18 4.56
C ARG A 693 -2.80 -19.96 3.98
N ASP A 694 -3.84 -20.17 3.17
CA ASP A 694 -4.69 -19.12 2.64
C ASP A 694 -5.60 -18.49 3.72
N ASP A 695 -6.13 -19.33 4.63
CA ASP A 695 -7.04 -18.88 5.69
C ASP A 695 -6.93 -19.78 6.95
N PRO A 696 -6.08 -19.38 7.92
CA PRO A 696 -5.89 -20.14 9.16
C PRO A 696 -7.17 -20.29 10.00
N SER A 697 -8.19 -19.44 9.81
CA SER A 697 -9.45 -19.54 10.56
C SER A 697 -10.23 -20.82 10.25
N LYS A 698 -9.92 -21.50 9.14
CA LYS A 698 -10.53 -22.78 8.75
C LYS A 698 -10.01 -23.98 9.54
N SER A 699 -9.11 -23.75 10.48
CA SER A 699 -8.47 -24.79 11.31
C SER A 699 -9.35 -25.29 12.46
N ASP A 700 -10.58 -24.75 12.59
CA ASP A 700 -11.61 -25.18 13.54
C ASP A 700 -12.75 -26.00 12.90
N MET A 701 -12.63 -26.30 11.60
CA MET A 701 -13.69 -26.88 10.78
C MET A 701 -13.88 -28.38 11.05
N HIS A 702 -15.11 -28.75 11.42
CA HIS A 702 -15.55 -30.13 11.56
C HIS A 702 -16.87 -30.31 10.80
N ASN A 703 -16.83 -30.97 9.63
CA ASN A 703 -17.95 -30.89 8.68
C ASN A 703 -19.21 -31.67 9.12
N ARG A 704 -19.14 -32.46 10.20
CA ARG A 704 -20.24 -33.30 10.72
C ARG A 704 -20.74 -32.94 12.13
N GLN A 705 -20.32 -31.80 12.68
CA GLN A 705 -20.85 -31.35 13.96
C GLN A 705 -22.25 -30.74 13.75
N ALA A 706 -23.25 -31.31 14.42
CA ALA A 706 -24.62 -30.79 14.35
C ALA A 706 -24.70 -29.36 14.90
N ILE A 707 -25.44 -28.50 14.21
CA ILE A 707 -25.81 -27.18 14.73
C ILE A 707 -26.78 -27.41 15.89
N THR A 708 -26.43 -26.94 17.08
CA THR A 708 -27.29 -27.05 18.26
C THR A 708 -28.28 -25.89 18.32
N PHE A 709 -29.43 -26.08 18.96
CA PHE A 709 -30.39 -25.00 19.19
C PHE A 709 -29.76 -23.80 19.92
N LYS A 710 -28.81 -24.06 20.83
CA LYS A 710 -28.02 -23.03 21.50
C LYS A 710 -27.27 -22.13 20.51
N MET A 711 -26.64 -22.70 19.49
CA MET A 711 -25.90 -21.93 18.47
C MET A 711 -26.83 -21.11 17.57
N LEU A 712 -28.03 -21.62 17.28
CA LEU A 712 -29.05 -20.85 16.57
C LEU A 712 -29.47 -19.61 17.37
N TRP A 713 -29.71 -19.80 18.67
CA TRP A 713 -30.05 -18.70 19.58
C TRP A 713 -28.92 -17.67 19.69
N GLU A 714 -27.67 -18.12 19.83
CA GLU A 714 -26.49 -17.23 19.86
C GLU A 714 -26.38 -16.37 18.59
N SER A 715 -26.65 -16.92 17.41
CA SER A 715 -26.62 -16.16 16.16
C SER A 715 -27.80 -15.20 16.00
N LEU A 716 -28.97 -15.52 16.55
CA LEU A 716 -30.14 -14.62 16.55
C LEU A 716 -29.92 -13.42 17.49
N CYS A 717 -29.26 -13.65 18.63
CA CYS A 717 -28.89 -12.62 19.57
C CYS A 717 -27.67 -11.78 19.13
N ASP A 718 -27.00 -12.12 18.03
CA ASP A 718 -25.91 -11.32 17.49
C ASP A 718 -26.43 -10.06 16.78
N TYR A 719 -26.64 -9.00 17.57
CA TYR A 719 -27.12 -7.71 17.09
C TYR A 719 -26.24 -7.06 16.02
N ASP A 720 -24.95 -7.43 15.90
CA ASP A 720 -24.06 -6.85 14.89
C ASP A 720 -24.43 -7.33 13.46
N LEU A 721 -25.22 -8.41 13.31
CA LEU A 721 -25.68 -8.94 12.02
C LEU A 721 -27.07 -8.45 11.60
N TRP A 722 -27.85 -7.88 12.51
CA TRP A 722 -29.21 -7.40 12.25
C TRP A 722 -29.31 -6.36 11.12
N PRO A 723 -28.36 -5.40 10.96
CA PRO A 723 -28.39 -4.50 9.81
C PRO A 723 -28.44 -5.24 8.47
N ILE A 724 -27.72 -6.35 8.32
CA ILE A 724 -27.69 -7.15 7.09
C ILE A 724 -28.99 -7.97 6.93
N TYR A 725 -29.57 -8.48 8.02
CA TYR A 725 -30.87 -9.17 7.96
C TYR A 725 -32.01 -8.22 7.58
N ILE A 726 -32.03 -7.01 8.13
CA ILE A 726 -33.00 -5.97 7.75
C ILE A 726 -32.86 -5.62 6.27
N ILE A 727 -31.63 -5.46 5.78
CA ILE A 727 -31.37 -5.27 4.35
C ILE A 727 -31.93 -6.47 3.56
N GLY A 728 -31.66 -7.70 3.98
CA GLY A 728 -32.19 -8.93 3.36
C GLY A 728 -33.71 -8.97 3.30
N LEU A 729 -34.40 -8.44 4.31
CA LEU A 729 -35.87 -8.36 4.37
C LEU A 729 -36.49 -7.36 3.38
N THR A 730 -35.73 -6.35 2.92
CA THR A 730 -36.32 -5.20 2.22
C THR A 730 -35.70 -4.86 0.87
N PHE A 731 -34.42 -5.22 0.61
CA PHE A 731 -33.67 -4.70 -0.54
C PHE A 731 -34.27 -5.05 -1.90
N GLY A 732 -34.86 -6.25 -2.03
CA GLY A 732 -35.42 -6.78 -3.27
C GLY A 732 -36.89 -6.44 -3.48
N VAL A 733 -37.59 -5.91 -2.46
CA VAL A 733 -39.03 -5.59 -2.56
C VAL A 733 -39.34 -4.61 -3.71
N PRO A 734 -38.57 -3.53 -3.96
CA PRO A 734 -38.91 -2.58 -5.02
C PRO A 734 -38.90 -3.17 -6.45
N ALA A 735 -38.09 -4.21 -6.70
CA ALA A 735 -38.02 -4.87 -8.00
C ALA A 735 -38.90 -6.14 -8.07
N GLY A 736 -39.29 -6.71 -6.93
CA GLY A 736 -39.94 -8.01 -6.84
C GLY A 736 -41.30 -8.11 -7.54
N PRO A 737 -42.30 -7.25 -7.29
CA PRO A 737 -43.58 -7.37 -7.97
C PRO A 737 -43.51 -7.11 -9.49
N PRO A 738 -42.77 -6.09 -9.98
CA PRO A 738 -42.54 -5.92 -11.41
C PRO A 738 -41.89 -7.14 -12.08
N ASP A 739 -40.96 -7.84 -11.41
CA ASP A 739 -40.32 -9.06 -11.91
C ASP A 739 -41.30 -10.23 -12.01
N GLN A 740 -42.06 -10.48 -10.92
CA GLN A 740 -43.03 -11.57 -10.84
C GLN A 740 -44.17 -11.47 -11.86
N TYR A 741 -44.55 -10.25 -12.20
CA TYR A 741 -45.67 -9.96 -13.10
C TYR A 741 -45.22 -9.56 -14.51
N LEU A 742 -43.92 -9.61 -14.82
CA LEU A 742 -43.37 -9.14 -16.09
C LEU A 742 -44.12 -9.70 -17.30
N THR A 743 -44.27 -11.03 -17.38
CA THR A 743 -44.95 -11.69 -18.50
C THR A 743 -46.40 -11.25 -18.62
N LEU A 744 -47.15 -11.19 -17.51
CA LEU A 744 -48.52 -10.71 -17.49
C LEU A 744 -48.63 -9.24 -17.93
N THR A 745 -47.72 -8.38 -17.46
CA THR A 745 -47.68 -6.96 -17.83
C THR A 745 -47.41 -6.80 -19.33
N LEU A 746 -46.50 -7.58 -19.92
CA LEU A 746 -46.24 -7.55 -21.37
C LEU A 746 -47.45 -8.04 -22.17
N ARG A 747 -48.14 -9.10 -21.73
CA ARG A 747 -49.39 -9.56 -22.35
C ARG A 747 -50.48 -8.47 -22.30
N GLN A 748 -50.59 -7.76 -21.18
CA GLN A 748 -51.51 -6.62 -21.03
C GLN A 748 -51.15 -5.42 -21.92
N LEU A 749 -49.87 -5.23 -22.26
CA LEU A 749 -49.42 -4.20 -23.22
C LEU A 749 -49.68 -4.59 -24.69
N GLY A 750 -50.25 -5.77 -24.94
CA GLY A 750 -50.65 -6.25 -26.27
C GLY A 750 -49.57 -7.02 -27.01
N PHE A 751 -48.56 -7.56 -26.32
CA PHE A 751 -47.61 -8.51 -26.90
C PHE A 751 -48.19 -9.93 -26.89
N ASP A 752 -47.87 -10.74 -27.91
CA ASP A 752 -48.25 -12.15 -27.92
C ASP A 752 -47.36 -12.99 -26.98
N THR A 753 -47.66 -14.29 -26.83
CA THR A 753 -46.90 -15.18 -25.94
C THR A 753 -45.44 -15.32 -26.38
N PHE A 754 -45.18 -15.35 -27.69
CA PHE A 754 -43.84 -15.49 -28.24
C PHE A 754 -43.01 -14.21 -27.98
N ASP A 755 -43.57 -13.05 -28.32
CA ASP A 755 -42.98 -11.74 -28.10
C ASP A 755 -42.71 -11.50 -26.61
N THR A 756 -43.65 -11.83 -25.74
CA THR A 756 -43.52 -11.68 -24.28
C THR A 756 -42.30 -12.43 -23.74
N ASN A 757 -42.14 -13.69 -24.15
CA ASN A 757 -41.01 -14.51 -23.71
C ASN A 757 -39.68 -13.99 -24.28
N LEU A 758 -39.65 -13.57 -25.55
CA LEU A 758 -38.46 -12.99 -26.19
C LEU A 758 -38.03 -11.67 -25.52
N LEU A 759 -39.00 -10.80 -25.23
CA LEU A 759 -38.78 -9.48 -24.62
C LEU A 759 -38.36 -9.56 -23.14
N SER A 760 -38.51 -10.71 -22.49
CA SER A 760 -37.99 -10.92 -21.12
C SER A 760 -36.46 -11.19 -21.08
N ILE A 761 -35.88 -11.70 -22.17
CA ILE A 761 -34.47 -12.13 -22.23
C ILE A 761 -33.49 -10.97 -21.99
N PRO A 762 -33.63 -9.77 -22.62
CA PRO A 762 -32.69 -8.68 -22.43
C PRO A 762 -32.53 -8.25 -20.97
N CYS A 763 -33.61 -8.29 -20.20
CA CYS A 763 -33.57 -8.04 -18.76
C CYS A 763 -32.64 -9.04 -18.06
N GLN A 764 -32.83 -10.35 -18.28
CA GLN A 764 -32.02 -11.37 -17.60
C GLN A 764 -30.53 -11.30 -17.95
N VAL A 765 -30.21 -11.07 -19.23
CA VAL A 765 -28.82 -10.89 -19.68
C VAL A 765 -28.20 -9.66 -19.04
N THR A 766 -28.92 -8.54 -19.03
CA THR A 766 -28.39 -7.27 -18.50
C THR A 766 -28.22 -7.32 -16.99
N THR A 767 -29.18 -7.90 -16.26
CA THR A 767 -29.07 -8.14 -14.81
C THR A 767 -27.88 -9.02 -14.47
N THR A 768 -27.64 -10.09 -15.25
CA THR A 768 -26.47 -10.96 -15.06
C THR A 768 -25.16 -10.19 -15.23
N LEU A 769 -25.03 -9.39 -16.28
CA LEU A 769 -23.84 -8.56 -16.53
C LEU A 769 -23.65 -7.51 -15.44
N ASN A 770 -24.71 -6.78 -15.09
CA ASN A 770 -24.69 -5.73 -14.07
C ASN A 770 -24.38 -6.29 -12.66
N MET A 771 -24.89 -7.47 -12.33
CA MET A 771 -24.57 -8.17 -11.08
C MET A 771 -23.08 -8.54 -11.00
N LEU A 772 -22.50 -9.07 -12.09
CA LEU A 772 -21.07 -9.38 -12.15
C LEU A 772 -20.21 -8.11 -12.03
N LEU A 773 -20.60 -7.03 -12.71
CA LEU A 773 -19.93 -5.73 -12.64
C LEU A 773 -20.00 -5.12 -11.24
N LEU A 774 -21.16 -5.12 -10.60
CA LEU A 774 -21.35 -4.61 -9.24
C LEU A 774 -20.51 -5.40 -8.24
N THR A 775 -20.53 -6.73 -8.33
CA THR A 775 -19.75 -7.60 -7.44
C THR A 775 -18.26 -7.34 -7.61
N TRP A 776 -17.76 -7.30 -8.84
CA TRP A 776 -16.36 -6.97 -9.15
C TRP A 776 -15.95 -5.57 -8.66
N PHE A 777 -16.81 -4.57 -8.87
CA PHE A 777 -16.54 -3.20 -8.45
C PHE A 777 -16.52 -3.08 -6.92
N SER A 778 -17.42 -3.79 -6.23
CA SER A 778 -17.48 -3.83 -4.77
C SER A 778 -16.18 -4.33 -4.15
N GLU A 779 -15.58 -5.38 -4.70
CA GLU A 779 -14.32 -5.93 -4.20
C GLU A 779 -13.16 -4.94 -4.37
N ARG A 780 -13.15 -4.14 -5.45
CA ARG A 780 -12.08 -3.16 -5.69
C ARG A 780 -12.11 -1.94 -4.77
N ILE A 781 -13.30 -1.41 -4.48
CA ILE A 781 -13.43 -0.21 -3.64
C ILE A 781 -13.59 -0.55 -2.16
N ASN A 782 -13.83 -1.82 -1.83
CA ASN A 782 -14.12 -2.33 -0.50
C ASN A 782 -15.30 -1.61 0.22
N GLN A 783 -16.38 -1.27 -0.51
CA GLN A 783 -17.57 -0.59 0.01
C GLN A 783 -18.85 -1.33 -0.38
N ARG A 784 -19.48 -2.07 0.54
CA ARG A 784 -20.68 -2.88 0.22
C ARG A 784 -21.98 -2.11 0.49
N ALA A 785 -22.11 -1.41 1.61
CA ALA A 785 -23.34 -0.66 1.92
C ALA A 785 -23.59 0.48 0.92
N LEU A 786 -22.54 1.19 0.50
CA LEU A 786 -22.67 2.29 -0.48
C LEU A 786 -23.16 1.78 -1.84
N LEU A 787 -22.61 0.66 -2.31
CA LEU A 787 -23.03 0.07 -3.57
C LEU A 787 -24.44 -0.52 -3.48
N GLY A 788 -24.81 -1.13 -2.35
CA GLY A 788 -26.19 -1.55 -2.11
C GLY A 788 -27.18 -0.38 -2.11
N GLY A 789 -26.81 0.76 -1.51
CA GLY A 789 -27.58 2.00 -1.56
C GLY A 789 -27.69 2.59 -2.98
N PHE A 790 -26.62 2.51 -3.77
CA PHE A 790 -26.65 2.91 -5.19
C PHE A 790 -27.67 2.11 -6.00
N VAL A 791 -27.84 0.80 -5.74
CA VAL A 791 -28.90 0.01 -6.39
C VAL A 791 -30.28 0.57 -6.08
N GLN A 792 -30.53 1.00 -4.85
CA GLN A 792 -31.82 1.57 -4.49
C GLN A 792 -32.05 2.92 -5.18
N LEU A 793 -31.00 3.71 -5.38
CA LEU A 793 -31.03 4.93 -6.18
C LEU A 793 -31.30 4.67 -7.68
N TRP A 794 -30.89 3.51 -8.20
CA TRP A 794 -31.24 3.06 -9.55
C TRP A 794 -32.73 2.72 -9.67
N LEU A 795 -33.26 1.98 -8.68
CA LEU A 795 -34.65 1.52 -8.68
C LEU A 795 -35.66 2.67 -8.46
N LEU A 796 -35.31 3.64 -7.59
CA LEU A 796 -36.18 4.72 -7.15
C LEU A 796 -36.84 5.53 -8.30
N PRO A 797 -36.11 6.09 -9.28
CA PRO A 797 -36.72 6.84 -10.38
C PRO A 797 -37.66 5.96 -11.22
N CYS A 798 -37.32 4.68 -11.41
CA CYS A 798 -38.14 3.75 -12.19
C CYS A 798 -39.47 3.42 -11.50
N VAL A 799 -39.46 3.14 -10.19
CA VAL A 799 -40.70 2.88 -9.43
C VAL A 799 -41.54 4.15 -9.23
N ILE A 800 -40.91 5.33 -9.14
CA ILE A 800 -41.63 6.62 -9.16
C ILE A 800 -42.36 6.78 -10.50
N ALA A 801 -41.68 6.51 -11.61
CA ALA A 801 -42.30 6.59 -12.93
C ALA A 801 -43.50 5.63 -13.03
N LEU A 802 -43.37 4.37 -12.60
CA LEU A 802 -44.51 3.43 -12.57
C LEU A 802 -45.68 3.90 -11.70
N ALA A 803 -45.42 4.64 -10.62
CA ALA A 803 -46.47 5.15 -9.73
C ALA A 803 -47.26 6.33 -10.31
N VAL A 804 -46.69 7.08 -11.26
CA VAL A 804 -47.27 8.35 -11.77
C VAL A 804 -47.56 8.34 -13.27
N ILE A 805 -47.08 7.35 -14.01
CA ILE A 805 -47.19 7.29 -15.47
C ILE A 805 -48.67 7.33 -15.93
N PRO A 806 -49.00 8.15 -16.95
CA PRO A 806 -50.34 8.18 -17.55
C PRO A 806 -50.77 6.82 -18.11
N SER A 807 -52.08 6.58 -18.19
CA SER A 807 -52.64 5.30 -18.65
C SER A 807 -52.56 5.10 -20.17
N ASP A 808 -52.27 6.15 -20.94
CA ASP A 808 -52.21 6.20 -22.40
C ASP A 808 -50.78 6.16 -22.96
N VAL A 809 -49.80 5.76 -22.15
CA VAL A 809 -48.39 5.69 -22.58
C VAL A 809 -48.15 4.59 -23.62
N ASN A 810 -47.32 4.91 -24.62
CA ASN A 810 -46.86 3.99 -25.66
C ASN A 810 -46.29 2.69 -25.05
N ARG A 811 -46.75 1.54 -25.54
CA ARG A 811 -46.32 0.20 -25.08
C ARG A 811 -44.81 0.01 -25.02
N TRP A 812 -44.05 0.62 -25.95
CA TRP A 812 -42.59 0.55 -25.98
C TRP A 812 -41.92 1.39 -24.90
N ALA A 813 -42.53 2.50 -24.48
CA ALA A 813 -42.05 3.30 -23.36
C ALA A 813 -42.29 2.59 -22.03
N SER A 814 -43.46 1.94 -21.87
CA SER A 814 -43.75 1.08 -20.72
C SER A 814 -42.79 -0.12 -20.65
N TYR A 815 -42.51 -0.75 -21.79
CA TYR A 815 -41.51 -1.80 -21.90
C TYR A 815 -40.11 -1.31 -21.49
N ALA A 816 -39.64 -0.20 -22.06
CA ALA A 816 -38.32 0.35 -21.75
C ALA A 816 -38.16 0.67 -20.25
N LEU A 817 -39.19 1.23 -19.62
CA LEU A 817 -39.19 1.52 -18.19
C LEU A 817 -39.04 0.25 -17.34
N VAL A 818 -39.83 -0.79 -17.63
CA VAL A 818 -39.79 -2.07 -16.90
C VAL A 818 -38.46 -2.79 -17.13
N ILE A 819 -37.91 -2.75 -18.34
CA ILE A 819 -36.59 -3.33 -18.63
C ILE A 819 -35.49 -2.61 -17.86
N VAL A 820 -35.46 -1.27 -17.82
CA VAL A 820 -34.44 -0.54 -17.06
C VAL A 820 -34.56 -0.81 -15.55
N LEU A 821 -35.80 -0.89 -15.04
CA LEU A 821 -36.08 -1.24 -13.66
C LEU A 821 -35.52 -2.63 -13.31
N LEU A 822 -35.82 -3.64 -14.14
CA LEU A 822 -35.47 -5.02 -13.87
C LEU A 822 -34.03 -5.38 -14.26
N SER A 823 -33.37 -4.56 -15.09
CA SER A 823 -31.94 -4.64 -15.41
C SER A 823 -31.02 -4.12 -14.28
N TYR A 824 -31.55 -3.98 -13.06
CA TYR A 824 -30.81 -3.41 -11.94
C TYR A 824 -29.58 -4.28 -11.58
N PRO A 825 -28.48 -3.66 -11.11
CA PRO A 825 -27.33 -4.41 -10.63
C PRO A 825 -27.69 -5.12 -9.32
N SER A 826 -28.00 -6.42 -9.38
CA SER A 826 -28.45 -7.16 -8.19
C SER A 826 -27.35 -7.21 -7.11
N PRO A 827 -27.61 -6.67 -5.90
CA PRO A 827 -26.63 -6.66 -4.81
C PRO A 827 -26.63 -7.96 -4.01
N HIS A 828 -27.52 -8.91 -4.32
CA HIS A 828 -27.74 -10.11 -3.51
C HIS A 828 -26.46 -10.95 -3.29
N PRO A 829 -25.65 -11.31 -4.33
CA PRO A 829 -24.42 -12.08 -4.09
C PRO A 829 -23.41 -11.34 -3.21
N MET A 830 -23.29 -10.03 -3.40
CA MET A 830 -22.44 -9.16 -2.58
C MET A 830 -22.89 -9.17 -1.12
N GLN A 831 -24.19 -9.11 -0.86
CA GLN A 831 -24.76 -9.14 0.50
C GLN A 831 -24.60 -10.51 1.18
N VAL A 832 -24.77 -11.62 0.44
CA VAL A 832 -24.47 -12.96 0.95
C VAL A 832 -23.01 -13.05 1.40
N GLY A 833 -22.08 -12.55 0.57
CA GLY A 833 -20.67 -12.44 0.93
C GLY A 833 -20.42 -11.52 2.12
N TRP A 834 -21.19 -10.44 2.26
CA TRP A 834 -21.10 -9.50 3.38
C TRP A 834 -21.53 -10.12 4.72
N ALA A 835 -22.66 -10.84 4.75
CA ALA A 835 -23.12 -11.60 5.91
C ALA A 835 -22.08 -12.67 6.34
N SER A 836 -21.51 -13.35 5.35
CA SER A 836 -20.50 -14.41 5.54
C SER A 836 -19.17 -13.87 6.12
N ARG A 837 -18.75 -12.67 5.71
CA ARG A 837 -17.55 -12.01 6.25
C ARG A 837 -17.77 -11.49 7.66
N ASN A 838 -18.90 -10.84 7.92
CA ASN A 838 -19.18 -10.22 9.22
C ASN A 838 -19.51 -11.24 10.34
N SER A 839 -19.75 -12.51 10.01
CA SER A 839 -19.95 -13.59 10.99
C SER A 839 -18.65 -14.23 11.51
N ASN A 840 -17.51 -14.00 10.84
CA ASN A 840 -16.13 -14.38 11.18
C ASN A 840 -15.82 -15.88 11.39
N THR A 841 -16.57 -16.66 12.18
CA THR A 841 -16.27 -18.09 12.37
C THR A 841 -16.97 -18.98 11.34
N VAL A 842 -16.33 -20.08 10.95
CA VAL A 842 -16.90 -21.08 10.00
C VAL A 842 -18.26 -21.60 10.49
N ARG A 843 -18.46 -21.69 11.81
CA ARG A 843 -19.67 -22.25 12.43
C ARG A 843 -20.82 -21.24 12.48
N THR A 844 -20.56 -20.01 12.90
CA THR A 844 -21.57 -18.93 12.90
C THR A 844 -21.98 -18.57 11.47
N ARG A 845 -21.05 -18.63 10.52
CA ARG A 845 -21.31 -18.36 9.09
C ARG A 845 -22.45 -19.19 8.51
N THR A 846 -22.56 -20.49 8.82
CA THR A 846 -23.67 -21.33 8.32
C THR A 846 -25.02 -20.85 8.84
N VAL A 847 -25.10 -20.52 10.14
CA VAL A 847 -26.35 -20.06 10.77
C VAL A 847 -26.73 -18.66 10.28
N SER A 848 -25.76 -17.73 10.21
CA SER A 848 -26.00 -16.37 9.73
C SER A 848 -26.41 -16.34 8.25
N ALA A 849 -25.81 -17.19 7.41
CA ALA A 849 -26.22 -17.32 6.02
C ALA A 849 -27.66 -17.86 5.89
N ALA A 850 -28.06 -18.84 6.70
CA ALA A 850 -29.43 -19.35 6.74
C ALA A 850 -30.44 -18.28 7.22
N LEU A 851 -30.10 -17.52 8.27
CA LEU A 851 -30.92 -16.41 8.78
C LEU A 851 -31.10 -15.29 7.73
N TYR A 852 -30.03 -14.96 7.02
CA TYR A 852 -30.09 -14.03 5.90
C TYR A 852 -30.96 -14.60 4.76
N ASN A 853 -30.80 -15.87 4.38
CA ASN A 853 -31.62 -16.51 3.36
C ASN A 853 -33.12 -16.49 3.74
N MET A 854 -33.46 -16.82 4.99
CA MET A 854 -34.84 -16.71 5.48
C MET A 854 -35.38 -15.28 5.41
N SER A 855 -34.54 -14.28 5.69
CA SER A 855 -34.89 -12.87 5.52
C SER A 855 -35.26 -12.55 4.07
N VAL A 856 -34.48 -13.05 3.10
CA VAL A 856 -34.78 -12.93 1.66
C VAL A 856 -36.06 -13.67 1.27
N GLN A 857 -36.36 -14.81 1.89
CA GLN A 857 -37.62 -15.52 1.62
C GLN A 857 -38.84 -14.78 2.19
N ILE A 858 -38.72 -14.18 3.37
CA ILE A 858 -39.77 -13.32 3.94
C ILE A 858 -39.96 -12.07 3.07
N GLN A 859 -38.87 -11.43 2.62
CA GLN A 859 -38.88 -10.32 1.66
C GLN A 859 -39.68 -10.69 0.40
N SER A 860 -39.46 -11.89 -0.07
CA SER A 860 -40.16 -12.49 -1.20
C SER A 860 -41.67 -12.65 -0.93
N ILE A 861 -42.09 -13.11 0.25
CA ILE A 861 -43.51 -13.18 0.64
C ILE A 861 -44.15 -11.79 0.68
N ILE A 862 -43.45 -10.81 1.27
CA ILE A 862 -43.90 -9.41 1.34
C ILE A 862 -44.14 -8.89 -0.08
N SER A 863 -43.16 -9.05 -0.97
CA SER A 863 -43.23 -8.63 -2.37
C SER A 863 -44.45 -9.21 -3.10
N ALA A 864 -44.67 -10.52 -3.00
CA ALA A 864 -45.74 -11.21 -3.75
C ALA A 864 -47.15 -10.67 -3.43
N ASN A 865 -47.34 -10.04 -2.27
CA ASN A 865 -48.64 -9.56 -1.81
C ASN A 865 -48.88 -8.04 -2.03
N ILE A 866 -47.93 -7.34 -2.67
CA ILE A 866 -48.04 -5.89 -2.94
C ILE A 866 -48.98 -5.61 -4.12
N TYR A 867 -48.84 -6.37 -5.23
CA TYR A 867 -49.73 -6.25 -6.38
C TYR A 867 -51.00 -7.06 -6.14
N ARG A 868 -52.16 -6.40 -6.28
CA ARG A 868 -53.48 -6.97 -6.00
C ARG A 868 -54.43 -6.76 -7.16
N ARG A 869 -55.45 -7.61 -7.24
CA ARG A 869 -56.44 -7.62 -8.33
C ARG A 869 -57.19 -6.29 -8.50
N ASP A 870 -57.53 -5.61 -7.41
CA ASP A 870 -58.26 -4.34 -7.39
C ASP A 870 -57.44 -3.14 -7.89
N ASP A 871 -56.12 -3.29 -7.99
CA ASP A 871 -55.19 -2.25 -8.42
C ASP A 871 -54.74 -2.43 -9.88
N ARG A 872 -55.34 -3.40 -10.60
CA ARG A 872 -55.07 -3.64 -12.02
C ARG A 872 -55.64 -2.52 -12.91
N PRO A 873 -55.04 -2.29 -14.09
CA PRO A 873 -53.83 -2.92 -14.63
C PRO A 873 -52.51 -2.21 -14.28
N GLN A 874 -52.54 -0.96 -13.79
CA GLN A 874 -51.31 -0.17 -13.57
C GLN A 874 -50.67 -0.32 -12.18
N TYR A 875 -51.33 -1.01 -11.24
CA TYR A 875 -50.84 -1.25 -9.87
C TYR A 875 -50.36 0.02 -9.15
N ARG A 876 -51.10 1.13 -9.28
CA ARG A 876 -50.66 2.45 -8.76
C ARG A 876 -50.50 2.47 -7.25
N ARG A 877 -51.38 1.80 -6.51
CA ARG A 877 -51.24 1.68 -5.06
C ARG A 877 -50.00 0.86 -4.71
N GLY A 878 -49.79 -0.26 -5.39
CA GLY A 878 -48.59 -1.10 -5.23
C GLY A 878 -47.32 -0.32 -5.48
N ASN A 879 -47.23 0.38 -6.61
CA ASN A 879 -46.06 1.18 -6.99
C ASN A 879 -45.72 2.29 -5.98
N ARG A 880 -46.73 2.95 -5.39
CA ARG A 880 -46.51 3.94 -4.29
C ARG A 880 -45.90 3.29 -3.04
N VAL A 881 -46.30 2.06 -2.71
CA VAL A 881 -45.67 1.30 -1.61
C VAL A 881 -44.21 1.00 -1.95
N LEU A 882 -43.90 0.63 -3.20
CA LEU A 882 -42.52 0.37 -3.64
C LEU A 882 -41.63 1.61 -3.55
N VAL A 883 -42.14 2.81 -3.87
CA VAL A 883 -41.42 4.08 -3.69
C VAL A 883 -41.05 4.29 -2.21
N GLY A 884 -42.00 4.04 -1.30
CA GLY A 884 -41.76 4.14 0.14
C GLY A 884 -40.67 3.19 0.62
N ILE A 885 -40.71 1.93 0.16
CA ILE A 885 -39.73 0.90 0.55
C ILE A 885 -38.35 1.18 -0.05
N ALA A 886 -38.27 1.62 -1.32
CA ALA A 886 -37.01 2.00 -1.95
C ALA A 886 -36.34 3.17 -1.19
N SER A 887 -37.14 4.16 -0.78
CA SER A 887 -36.66 5.29 0.02
C SER A 887 -36.18 4.85 1.41
N LEU A 888 -36.92 3.96 2.07
CA LEU A 888 -36.51 3.36 3.34
C LEU A 888 -35.19 2.60 3.20
N ASN A 889 -35.00 1.83 2.13
CA ASN A 889 -33.79 1.05 1.92
C ASN A 889 -32.55 1.94 1.82
N ILE A 890 -32.63 3.09 1.15
CA ILE A 890 -31.52 4.06 1.08
C ILE A 890 -31.07 4.46 2.50
N VAL A 891 -32.03 4.73 3.38
CA VAL A 891 -31.75 5.06 4.79
C VAL A 891 -31.17 3.86 5.53
N VAL A 892 -31.73 2.66 5.35
CA VAL A 892 -31.23 1.43 5.99
C VAL A 892 -29.76 1.16 5.60
N TYR A 893 -29.39 1.31 4.33
CA TYR A 893 -27.99 1.16 3.90
C TYR A 893 -27.07 2.22 4.51
N ALA A 894 -27.50 3.49 4.58
CA ALA A 894 -26.74 4.54 5.22
C ALA A 894 -26.55 4.29 6.73
N CYS A 895 -27.60 3.83 7.41
CA CYS A 895 -27.56 3.44 8.81
C CYS A 895 -26.63 2.24 9.04
N ALA A 896 -26.70 1.20 8.20
CA ALA A 896 -25.80 0.04 8.29
C ALA A 896 -24.33 0.46 8.10
N LYS A 897 -24.06 1.34 7.13
CA LYS A 897 -22.74 1.92 6.90
C LYS A 897 -22.23 2.64 8.14
N PHE A 898 -23.02 3.57 8.68
CA PHE A 898 -22.67 4.33 9.87
C PHE A 898 -22.45 3.43 11.07
N TYR A 899 -23.34 2.44 11.27
CA TYR A 899 -23.26 1.48 12.35
C TYR A 899 -21.94 0.71 12.36
N TYR A 900 -21.54 0.11 11.23
CA TYR A 900 -20.29 -0.66 11.17
C TYR A 900 -19.04 0.21 11.30
N VAL A 901 -19.06 1.44 10.75
CA VAL A 901 -17.97 2.40 10.94
C VAL A 901 -17.84 2.81 12.40
N TRP A 902 -18.96 3.15 13.05
CA TRP A 902 -19.00 3.50 14.47
C TRP A 902 -18.56 2.33 15.36
N ARG A 903 -19.03 1.12 15.06
CA ARG A 903 -18.70 -0.09 15.81
C ARG A 903 -17.22 -0.43 15.75
N ASN A 904 -16.61 -0.31 14.56
CA ASN A 904 -15.17 -0.46 14.40
C ASN A 904 -14.42 0.62 15.18
N LYS A 905 -14.82 1.89 15.06
CA LYS A 905 -14.19 2.99 15.81
C LYS A 905 -14.23 2.79 17.32
N GLN A 906 -15.35 2.32 17.88
CA GLN A 906 -15.42 2.01 19.32
C GLN A 906 -14.49 0.85 19.70
N ARG A 907 -14.34 -0.16 18.85
CA ARG A 907 -13.42 -1.28 19.11
C ARG A 907 -11.97 -0.85 18.98
N ASP A 908 -11.63 -0.04 17.99
CA ASP A 908 -10.31 0.58 17.85
C ASP A 908 -9.98 1.37 19.13
N GLN A 909 -10.90 2.20 19.63
CA GLN A 909 -10.69 2.92 20.89
C GLN A 909 -10.38 2.01 22.10
N ILE A 910 -11.10 0.89 22.25
CA ILE A 910 -10.87 -0.06 23.35
C ILE A 910 -9.56 -0.83 23.14
N TRP A 911 -9.32 -1.34 21.94
CA TRP A 911 -8.14 -2.12 21.58
C TRP A 911 -6.87 -1.26 21.68
N ASP A 912 -6.93 -0.03 21.18
CA ASP A 912 -5.80 0.89 21.16
C ASP A 912 -5.46 1.41 22.56
N ALA A 913 -6.44 1.48 23.46
CA ALA A 913 -6.25 1.81 24.87
C ALA A 913 -5.59 0.68 25.70
N MET A 914 -5.58 -0.56 25.22
CA MET A 914 -4.88 -1.67 25.88
C MET A 914 -3.38 -1.61 25.61
N SER A 915 -2.56 -1.83 26.65
CA SER A 915 -1.12 -2.06 26.52
C SER A 915 -0.82 -3.33 25.71
N PRO A 916 0.40 -3.47 25.13
CA PRO A 916 0.78 -4.69 24.41
C PRO A 916 0.60 -5.97 25.24
N GLU A 917 0.92 -5.93 26.54
CA GLU A 917 0.74 -7.05 27.46
C GLU A 917 -0.75 -7.34 27.74
N GLU A 918 -1.61 -6.32 27.82
CA GLU A 918 -3.06 -6.50 27.97
C GLU A 918 -3.70 -7.03 26.69
N ARG A 919 -3.25 -6.60 25.51
CA ARG A 919 -3.70 -7.17 24.23
C ARG A 919 -3.29 -8.62 24.12
N GLN A 920 -2.05 -8.95 24.46
CA GLN A 920 -1.57 -10.33 24.47
C GLN A 920 -2.35 -11.16 25.48
N ARG A 921 -2.56 -10.65 26.70
CA ARG A 921 -3.38 -11.31 27.71
C ARG A 921 -4.83 -11.49 27.25
N TYR A 922 -5.42 -10.52 26.58
CA TYR A 922 -6.75 -10.64 25.98
C TYR A 922 -6.75 -11.76 24.93
N LEU A 923 -5.79 -11.78 24.00
CA LEU A 923 -5.69 -12.83 22.99
C LEU A 923 -5.51 -14.23 23.60
N ASP A 924 -4.74 -14.33 24.67
CA ASP A 924 -4.45 -15.60 25.34
C ASP A 924 -5.62 -16.10 26.22
N THR A 925 -6.45 -15.18 26.74
CA THR A 925 -7.46 -15.52 27.77
C THR A 925 -8.91 -15.21 27.37
N THR A 926 -9.14 -14.57 26.23
CA THR A 926 -10.48 -14.13 25.84
C THR A 926 -11.43 -15.30 25.58
N THR A 927 -12.65 -15.17 26.09
CA THR A 927 -13.76 -16.07 25.76
C THR A 927 -14.58 -15.57 24.57
N ASP A 928 -14.27 -14.38 24.03
CA ASP A 928 -14.99 -13.79 22.91
C ASP A 928 -14.73 -14.57 21.63
N LYS A 929 -15.81 -14.85 20.87
CA LYS A 929 -15.76 -15.64 19.63
C LYS A 929 -16.25 -14.85 18.44
N GLY A 930 -15.63 -15.10 17.29
CA GLY A 930 -16.10 -14.60 16.00
C GLY A 930 -16.17 -13.08 15.90
N SER A 931 -17.34 -12.58 15.57
CA SER A 931 -17.63 -11.15 15.39
C SER A 931 -17.48 -10.34 16.69
N LYS A 932 -17.43 -10.99 17.86
CA LYS A 932 -17.36 -10.32 19.18
C LYS A 932 -15.96 -9.99 19.66
N ARG A 933 -14.91 -10.57 19.04
CA ARG A 933 -13.53 -10.26 19.43
C ARG A 933 -13.19 -8.80 19.16
N LEU A 934 -12.38 -8.20 20.02
CA LEU A 934 -11.95 -6.81 19.91
C LEU A 934 -10.98 -6.56 18.74
N ASP A 935 -10.27 -7.58 18.25
CA ASP A 935 -9.40 -7.51 17.08
C ASP A 935 -10.16 -7.69 15.74
N PHE A 936 -11.44 -8.07 15.78
CA PHE A 936 -12.25 -8.20 14.58
C PHE A 936 -12.76 -6.84 14.07
N ARG A 937 -12.72 -6.64 12.75
CA ARG A 937 -13.27 -5.45 12.07
C ARG A 937 -14.37 -5.84 11.10
N PHE A 938 -15.52 -5.20 11.24
CA PHE A 938 -16.64 -5.37 10.32
C PHE A 938 -16.34 -4.73 8.97
N VAL A 939 -16.71 -5.44 7.91
CA VAL A 939 -16.77 -4.85 6.58
C VAL A 939 -18.04 -4.02 6.48
N SER A 940 -17.99 -2.90 5.75
CA SER A 940 -19.09 -1.93 5.65
C SER A 940 -19.48 -1.62 4.21
#